data_AF-A0A5C5Z7F3-F1
#
_entry.id   AF-A0A5C5Z7F3-F1
#
_cell.length_a   1.000
_cell.length_b   1.000
_cell.length_c   1.000
_cell.angle_alpha   90.00
_cell.angle_beta   90.00
_cell.angle_gamma   90.00
#
_symmetry.space_group_name_H-M   'P 1'
#
loop_
_entity.id
_entity.type
_entity.pdbx_description
1 polymer ?
#
loop_
_entity_poly.entity_id
_entity_poly.type
_entity_poly.pdbx_seq_one_letter_code
_entity_poly.pdbx_strand_id
1 'polypeptide(L)'
;MPHPTRDTIYQAISAVELIDPHTHINPHAPASRTLADLLGYHYYTELAHSAGMPKDQMEEPDIAPKELVRRLVENLHPIENTSQYQWLVAICQKFFGFESDRLDTSNWETLYDKAEQAMSAADWSQTVLEKSNVRSVFLTNDFDDELTGFDTETYIPCLRTDDLVFKFHQRETRERLERSSGVSLSASLSSLREALRQRFEHFTSNGARACAISLPPTFEPAMVTEGRAINSLDAMLQKSESADETQKNAFSRSVFWMLAELCDEFDLPFDLMIGVNRGVYANGVYQGQDLYDSRVSLIQYRELFNTFADVKFPISVLASVTNQELVSYAWIFPNVFTSGHWWYSNTPSFIHRDASARLEAVPMTKQIGYYSDAYKLEFVWPKFDMYRQILASILAEHFVGMNGWSEEKAIELGYRILRGNVEEIFLKRPMTPMPALEAFVTSPKGDVDDLGAIESQEVVEDPSSWQGAAAAATSAALTAGAIGVVEVDEQLSEMPEVELPEGELPELEVPELEVPELEVPEAEVLQLEASELEASEFVSEAEEDDTELDPLPHEDEVKLVEVADVELADDSPQASPPDADTIDMEADREPLHVGDLLGEEETPELENRVLENAELETKELQTSELETIEIEATDPDLMEFETTGHESIEPLEMEPGQEEGELASEETEIEMFRGETSFEPDEDSLKLRPDPLTGELRLPMPAESNDVPDLLDELGLGFFVDEPDALDESDESDEADASDEFGDSGEK
;
A
#
# COMPACT_ATOMS: atom_id res chain seq x y z
N MET A 1 -20.37 23.12 10.45
CA MET A 1 -20.02 24.16 9.44
C MET A 1 -18.62 23.83 8.94
N PRO A 2 -18.28 24.10 7.66
CA PRO A 2 -16.89 23.98 7.22
C PRO A 2 -16.03 24.96 8.03
N HIS A 3 -14.86 24.51 8.48
CA HIS A 3 -13.93 25.32 9.26
C HIS A 3 -13.17 26.23 8.27
N PRO A 4 -13.19 27.58 8.41
CA PRO A 4 -12.59 28.48 7.41
C PRO A 4 -11.15 28.12 7.05
N THR A 5 -10.32 27.79 8.05
CA THR A 5 -8.95 27.28 7.89
C THR A 5 -8.85 26.02 7.03
N ARG A 6 -9.76 25.04 7.19
CA ARG A 6 -9.75 23.81 6.38
C ARG A 6 -9.96 24.15 4.91
N ASP A 7 -10.87 25.07 4.62
CA ASP A 7 -11.18 25.46 3.25
C ASP A 7 -10.03 26.27 2.63
N THR A 8 -9.38 27.17 3.40
CA THR A 8 -8.14 27.86 2.96
C THR A 8 -7.02 26.87 2.65
N ILE A 9 -6.75 25.93 3.55
CA ILE A 9 -5.72 24.89 3.36
C ILE A 9 -6.05 24.04 2.14
N TYR A 10 -7.29 23.56 2.01
CA TYR A 10 -7.75 22.77 0.88
C TYR A 10 -7.59 23.52 -0.46
N GLN A 11 -7.96 24.80 -0.53
CA GLN A 11 -7.80 25.62 -1.72
C GLN A 11 -6.32 25.75 -2.12
N ALA A 12 -5.44 26.04 -1.15
CA ALA A 12 -4.01 26.16 -1.40
C ALA A 12 -3.37 24.84 -1.87
N ILE A 13 -3.66 23.71 -1.21
CA ILE A 13 -3.09 22.41 -1.61
C ILE A 13 -3.72 21.85 -2.89
N SER A 14 -4.93 22.28 -3.27
CA SER A 14 -5.56 21.89 -4.54
C SER A 14 -5.00 22.66 -5.75
N ALA A 15 -4.40 23.83 -5.52
CA ALA A 15 -3.68 24.56 -6.56
C ALA A 15 -2.27 24.00 -6.82
N VAL A 16 -1.79 23.04 -6.03
CA VAL A 16 -0.50 22.37 -6.21
C VAL A 16 -0.55 21.48 -7.45
N GLU A 17 0.26 21.82 -8.45
CA GLU A 17 0.53 20.95 -9.59
C GLU A 17 1.16 19.64 -9.08
N LEU A 18 0.60 18.50 -9.45
CA LEU A 18 1.03 17.18 -8.98
C LEU A 18 2.00 16.49 -9.94
N ILE A 19 2.84 15.64 -9.37
CA ILE A 19 3.49 14.53 -10.06
C ILE A 19 2.98 13.28 -9.36
N ASP A 20 2.28 12.41 -10.08
CA ASP A 20 1.74 11.17 -9.52
C ASP A 20 2.85 10.12 -9.50
N PRO A 21 3.34 9.66 -8.32
CA PRO A 21 4.53 8.80 -8.26
C PRO A 21 4.22 7.32 -8.50
N HIS A 22 2.95 6.91 -8.68
CA HIS A 22 2.63 5.52 -9.04
C HIS A 22 1.28 5.36 -9.76
N THR A 23 1.33 4.86 -11.01
CA THR A 23 0.14 4.52 -11.82
C THR A 23 0.36 3.27 -12.69
N HIS A 24 -0.73 2.75 -13.25
CA HIS A 24 -0.77 1.70 -14.26
C HIS A 24 -1.27 2.23 -15.62
N ILE A 25 -1.06 3.51 -15.89
CA ILE A 25 -1.46 4.16 -17.15
C ILE A 25 -0.71 3.55 -18.34
N ASN A 26 -1.42 3.21 -19.41
CA ASN A 26 -0.78 2.89 -20.69
C ASN A 26 -0.48 4.20 -21.45
N PRO A 27 0.78 4.58 -21.69
CA PRO A 27 1.12 5.87 -22.29
C PRO A 27 0.65 6.04 -23.75
N HIS A 28 0.28 4.95 -24.44
CA HIS A 28 -0.30 4.98 -25.78
C HIS A 28 -1.83 5.06 -25.81
N ALA A 29 -2.49 4.84 -24.67
CA ALA A 29 -3.93 5.02 -24.50
C ALA A 29 -4.27 5.50 -23.07
N PRO A 30 -3.71 6.66 -22.64
CA PRO A 30 -3.63 7.00 -21.22
C PRO A 30 -4.95 7.53 -20.64
N ALA A 31 -5.75 8.20 -21.47
CA ALA A 31 -7.11 8.58 -21.15
C ALA A 31 -8.14 7.54 -21.64
N SER A 32 -9.37 7.70 -21.19
CA SER A 32 -10.52 6.90 -21.59
C SER A 32 -10.99 7.27 -23.01
N ARG A 33 -11.68 6.33 -23.69
CA ARG A 33 -12.29 6.55 -25.02
C ARG A 33 -13.80 6.55 -24.95
N THR A 34 -14.37 5.79 -24.02
CA THR A 34 -15.80 5.66 -23.76
C THR A 34 -16.04 5.61 -22.25
N LEU A 35 -17.30 5.79 -21.83
CA LEU A 35 -17.67 5.62 -20.41
C LEU A 35 -17.42 4.18 -19.91
N ALA A 36 -17.28 3.19 -20.81
CA ALA A 36 -16.94 1.81 -20.46
C ALA A 36 -15.49 1.63 -20.00
N ASP A 37 -14.54 2.48 -20.42
CA ASP A 37 -13.17 2.48 -19.87
C ASP A 37 -13.14 2.91 -18.39
N LEU A 38 -14.18 3.62 -17.95
CA LEU A 38 -14.36 4.09 -16.57
C LEU A 38 -15.22 3.09 -15.78
N LEU A 39 -16.44 2.80 -16.23
CA LEU A 39 -17.37 1.90 -15.54
C LEU A 39 -16.99 0.42 -15.62
N GLY A 40 -16.36 -0.01 -16.72
CA GLY A 40 -15.86 -1.39 -16.87
C GLY A 40 -14.57 -1.68 -16.11
N TYR A 41 -14.03 -0.69 -15.40
CA TYR A 41 -12.84 -0.86 -14.55
C TYR A 41 -13.21 -1.54 -13.22
N HIS A 42 -12.26 -2.30 -12.65
CA HIS A 42 -12.57 -3.28 -11.61
C HIS A 42 -13.21 -2.71 -10.36
N TYR A 43 -12.92 -1.45 -9.98
CA TYR A 43 -13.59 -0.78 -8.84
C TYR A 43 -15.13 -0.77 -8.91
N TYR A 44 -15.72 -0.85 -10.10
CA TYR A 44 -17.17 -0.89 -10.25
C TYR A 44 -17.66 -2.29 -10.62
N THR A 45 -16.94 -3.04 -11.44
CA THR A 45 -17.35 -4.41 -11.80
C THR A 45 -17.20 -5.37 -10.62
N GLU A 46 -16.19 -5.21 -9.75
CA GLU A 46 -16.01 -6.01 -8.54
C GLU A 46 -17.10 -5.71 -7.49
N LEU A 47 -17.48 -4.43 -7.35
CA LEU A 47 -18.55 -4.01 -6.44
C LEU A 47 -19.94 -4.39 -6.95
N ALA A 48 -20.23 -4.21 -8.25
CA ALA A 48 -21.47 -4.67 -8.87
C ALA A 48 -21.59 -6.19 -8.75
N HIS A 49 -20.49 -6.93 -8.98
CA HIS A 49 -20.46 -8.37 -8.78
C HIS A 49 -20.71 -8.76 -7.32
N SER A 50 -20.03 -8.12 -6.37
CA SER A 50 -20.23 -8.32 -4.94
C SER A 50 -21.64 -7.95 -4.46
N ALA A 51 -22.33 -7.05 -5.17
CA ALA A 51 -23.71 -6.69 -4.91
C ALA A 51 -24.75 -7.65 -5.55
N GLY A 52 -24.29 -8.68 -6.26
CA GLY A 52 -25.13 -9.74 -6.83
C GLY A 52 -25.22 -9.75 -8.36
N MET A 53 -24.56 -8.84 -9.08
CA MET A 53 -24.54 -8.86 -10.55
C MET A 53 -23.73 -10.05 -11.06
N PRO A 54 -24.28 -10.95 -11.89
CA PRO A 54 -23.52 -12.09 -12.42
C PRO A 54 -22.36 -11.66 -13.33
N LYS A 55 -21.18 -12.28 -13.12
CA LYS A 55 -19.93 -11.95 -13.83
C LYS A 55 -20.06 -12.08 -15.36
N ASP A 56 -20.75 -13.10 -15.82
CA ASP A 56 -21.04 -13.38 -17.23
C ASP A 56 -21.85 -12.26 -17.92
N GLN A 57 -22.60 -11.45 -17.18
CA GLN A 57 -23.30 -10.28 -17.73
C GLN A 57 -22.35 -9.09 -17.98
N MET A 58 -21.22 -9.02 -17.28
CA MET A 58 -20.20 -7.97 -17.44
C MET A 58 -19.09 -8.39 -18.41
N GLU A 59 -18.70 -9.67 -18.38
CA GLU A 59 -17.62 -10.24 -19.19
C GLU A 59 -18.12 -11.06 -20.39
N GLU A 60 -19.32 -10.75 -20.90
CA GLU A 60 -19.82 -11.37 -22.13
C GLU A 60 -18.84 -11.08 -23.29
N PRO A 61 -18.36 -12.11 -24.02
CA PRO A 61 -17.46 -11.92 -25.15
C PRO A 61 -18.05 -10.96 -26.21
N ASP A 62 -17.21 -10.06 -26.71
CA ASP A 62 -17.57 -9.04 -27.71
C ASP A 62 -18.72 -8.07 -27.30
N ILE A 63 -19.01 -7.94 -26.00
CA ILE A 63 -19.99 -6.95 -25.49
C ILE A 63 -19.64 -5.52 -25.95
N ALA A 64 -20.63 -4.81 -26.49
CA ALA A 64 -20.44 -3.43 -26.93
C ALA A 64 -20.23 -2.48 -25.72
N PRO A 65 -19.32 -1.49 -25.79
CA PRO A 65 -19.05 -0.57 -24.67
C PRO A 65 -20.30 0.10 -24.07
N LYS A 66 -21.22 0.56 -24.92
CA LYS A 66 -22.49 1.18 -24.47
C LYS A 66 -23.46 0.18 -23.81
N GLU A 67 -23.40 -1.09 -24.20
CA GLU A 67 -24.21 -2.16 -23.60
C GLU A 67 -23.64 -2.61 -22.24
N LEU A 68 -22.30 -2.71 -22.10
CA LEU A 68 -21.65 -2.92 -20.81
C LEU A 68 -22.04 -1.83 -19.80
N VAL A 69 -21.98 -0.56 -20.22
CA VAL A 69 -22.40 0.57 -19.38
C VAL A 69 -23.88 0.46 -18.99
N ARG A 70 -24.79 0.11 -19.92
CA ARG A 70 -26.22 -0.09 -19.60
C ARG A 70 -26.41 -1.09 -18.46
N ARG A 71 -25.80 -2.27 -18.58
CA ARG A 71 -25.92 -3.36 -17.60
C ARG A 71 -25.34 -2.99 -16.24
N LEU A 72 -24.22 -2.27 -16.23
CA LEU A 72 -23.62 -1.78 -14.99
C LEU A 72 -24.50 -0.73 -14.30
N VAL A 73 -25.03 0.24 -15.06
CA VAL A 73 -25.93 1.29 -14.54
C VAL A 73 -27.19 0.72 -13.88
N GLU A 74 -27.75 -0.35 -14.44
CA GLU A 74 -28.87 -1.09 -13.85
C GLU A 74 -28.55 -1.71 -12.49
N ASN A 75 -27.26 -1.85 -12.14
CA ASN A 75 -26.74 -2.45 -10.91
C ASN A 75 -25.88 -1.48 -10.07
N LEU A 76 -25.91 -0.16 -10.34
CA LEU A 76 -25.14 0.83 -9.56
C LEU A 76 -25.76 1.17 -8.19
N HIS A 77 -27.08 1.05 -8.03
CA HIS A 77 -27.78 1.47 -6.81
C HIS A 77 -27.22 0.86 -5.50
N PRO A 78 -26.90 -0.44 -5.42
CA PRO A 78 -26.31 -1.03 -4.22
C PRO A 78 -24.93 -0.48 -3.82
N ILE A 79 -24.26 0.28 -4.68
CA ILE A 79 -22.88 0.77 -4.46
C ILE A 79 -22.81 2.29 -4.32
N GLU A 80 -23.94 3.01 -4.34
CA GLU A 80 -24.02 4.48 -4.25
C GLU A 80 -23.39 5.06 -2.97
N ASN A 81 -23.31 4.27 -1.90
CA ASN A 81 -22.69 4.64 -0.63
C ASN A 81 -21.15 4.57 -0.61
N THR A 82 -20.53 4.04 -1.67
CA THR A 82 -19.08 3.76 -1.71
C THR A 82 -18.24 4.95 -2.17
N SER A 83 -16.99 5.03 -1.70
CA SER A 83 -16.04 6.04 -2.17
C SER A 83 -15.73 5.89 -3.66
N GLN A 84 -15.75 4.66 -4.18
CA GLN A 84 -15.65 4.34 -5.59
C GLN A 84 -16.75 5.04 -6.40
N TYR A 85 -18.02 4.92 -6.00
CA TYR A 85 -19.13 5.60 -6.67
C TYR A 85 -19.00 7.13 -6.61
N GLN A 86 -18.52 7.68 -5.50
CA GLN A 86 -18.21 9.11 -5.39
C GLN A 86 -17.13 9.54 -6.39
N TRP A 87 -16.09 8.72 -6.63
CA TRP A 87 -15.11 9.00 -7.68
C TRP A 87 -15.74 9.00 -9.08
N LEU A 88 -16.66 8.07 -9.38
CA LEU A 88 -17.38 8.04 -10.66
C LEU A 88 -18.16 9.33 -10.90
N VAL A 89 -19.00 9.73 -9.94
CA VAL A 89 -19.81 10.94 -10.04
C VAL A 89 -18.93 12.18 -10.20
N ALA A 90 -17.84 12.27 -9.42
CA ALA A 90 -16.88 13.36 -9.49
C ALA A 90 -16.16 13.44 -10.85
N ILE A 91 -15.82 12.30 -11.47
CA ILE A 91 -15.30 12.24 -12.86
C ILE A 91 -16.33 12.79 -13.83
N CYS A 92 -17.57 12.29 -13.75
CA CYS A 92 -18.63 12.65 -14.67
C CYS A 92 -18.99 14.15 -14.60
N GLN A 93 -19.01 14.72 -13.39
CA GLN A 93 -19.21 16.15 -13.17
C GLN A 93 -18.06 16.98 -13.76
N LYS A 94 -16.81 16.69 -13.40
CA LYS A 94 -15.63 17.50 -13.79
C LYS A 94 -15.26 17.40 -15.28
N PHE A 95 -15.36 16.21 -15.85
CA PHE A 95 -14.88 15.94 -17.21
C PHE A 95 -15.98 16.05 -18.26
N PHE A 96 -17.22 15.64 -17.95
CA PHE A 96 -18.32 15.52 -18.93
C PHE A 96 -19.50 16.47 -18.69
N GLY A 97 -19.45 17.32 -17.65
CA GLY A 97 -20.53 18.27 -17.35
C GLY A 97 -21.83 17.57 -16.96
N PHE A 98 -21.71 16.52 -16.14
CA PHE A 98 -22.84 15.90 -15.45
C PHE A 98 -23.33 16.84 -14.34
N GLU A 99 -24.63 17.10 -14.28
CA GLU A 99 -25.23 18.04 -13.31
C GLU A 99 -25.93 17.34 -12.14
N SER A 100 -26.07 16.01 -12.20
CA SER A 100 -26.64 15.20 -11.14
C SER A 100 -25.56 14.68 -10.18
N ASP A 101 -25.98 14.37 -8.97
CA ASP A 101 -25.25 13.61 -7.95
C ASP A 101 -25.37 12.09 -8.14
N ARG A 102 -26.24 11.62 -9.03
CA ARG A 102 -26.58 10.20 -9.21
C ARG A 102 -26.65 9.78 -10.68
N LEU A 103 -25.89 8.74 -11.03
CA LEU A 103 -25.95 8.05 -12.32
C LEU A 103 -26.98 6.91 -12.25
N ASP A 104 -28.01 6.95 -13.11
CA ASP A 104 -29.09 5.96 -13.14
C ASP A 104 -29.64 5.71 -14.57
N THR A 105 -30.63 4.81 -14.68
CA THR A 105 -31.25 4.40 -15.94
C THR A 105 -31.96 5.53 -16.71
N SER A 106 -32.24 6.67 -16.07
CA SER A 106 -32.89 7.83 -16.70
C SER A 106 -31.90 8.79 -17.37
N ASN A 107 -30.62 8.79 -16.96
CA ASN A 107 -29.65 9.81 -17.36
C ASN A 107 -28.36 9.27 -18.01
N TRP A 108 -28.02 7.99 -17.81
CA TRP A 108 -26.74 7.43 -18.26
C TRP A 108 -26.50 7.50 -19.77
N GLU A 109 -27.52 7.33 -20.61
CA GLU A 109 -27.33 7.30 -22.06
C GLU A 109 -26.90 8.68 -22.60
N THR A 110 -27.49 9.76 -22.04
CA THR A 110 -27.10 11.13 -22.37
C THR A 110 -25.69 11.44 -21.86
N LEU A 111 -25.31 10.89 -20.71
CA LEU A 111 -23.94 11.00 -20.20
C LEU A 111 -22.94 10.23 -21.07
N TYR A 112 -23.26 9.00 -21.49
CA TYR A 112 -22.42 8.17 -22.36
C TYR A 112 -22.12 8.93 -23.66
N ASP A 113 -23.14 9.44 -24.34
CA ASP A 113 -22.98 10.13 -25.63
C ASP A 113 -22.16 11.44 -25.49
N LYS A 114 -22.37 12.21 -24.41
CA LYS A 114 -21.54 13.38 -24.07
C LYS A 114 -20.09 13.00 -23.78
N ALA A 115 -19.89 11.94 -23.02
CA ALA A 115 -18.58 11.48 -22.58
C ALA A 115 -17.77 10.95 -23.76
N GLU A 116 -18.36 10.11 -24.62
CA GLU A 116 -17.75 9.64 -25.87
C GLU A 116 -17.42 10.80 -26.82
N GLN A 117 -18.31 11.80 -26.94
CA GLN A 117 -18.03 13.02 -27.72
C GLN A 117 -16.79 13.77 -27.17
N ALA A 118 -16.69 13.96 -25.85
CA ALA A 118 -15.55 14.63 -25.22
C ALA A 118 -14.25 13.83 -25.39
N MET A 119 -14.29 12.52 -25.14
CA MET A 119 -13.15 11.60 -25.25
C MET A 119 -12.65 11.42 -26.69
N SER A 120 -13.47 11.74 -27.71
CA SER A 120 -13.06 11.71 -29.12
C SER A 120 -12.07 12.82 -29.52
N ALA A 121 -11.85 13.82 -28.66
CA ALA A 121 -10.93 14.91 -28.93
C ALA A 121 -9.45 14.42 -28.96
N ALA A 122 -8.68 14.86 -29.96
CA ALA A 122 -7.30 14.41 -30.14
C ALA A 122 -6.36 14.83 -28.99
N ASP A 123 -6.71 15.91 -28.31
CA ASP A 123 -6.07 16.51 -27.13
C ASP A 123 -6.75 16.10 -25.82
N TRP A 124 -7.62 15.08 -25.81
CA TRP A 124 -8.34 14.67 -24.60
C TRP A 124 -7.41 14.30 -23.45
N SER A 125 -6.33 13.56 -23.71
CA SER A 125 -5.36 13.16 -22.66
C SER A 125 -4.67 14.38 -22.02
N GLN A 126 -4.34 15.40 -22.82
CA GLN A 126 -3.80 16.67 -22.34
C GLN A 126 -4.86 17.44 -21.54
N THR A 127 -6.09 17.50 -22.04
CA THR A 127 -7.24 18.13 -21.36
C THR A 127 -7.48 17.52 -19.98
N VAL A 128 -7.34 16.19 -19.83
CA VAL A 128 -7.50 15.52 -18.54
C VAL A 128 -6.35 15.85 -17.60
N LEU A 129 -5.09 15.84 -18.05
CA LEU A 129 -3.93 16.25 -17.24
C LEU A 129 -4.06 17.70 -16.75
N GLU A 130 -4.37 18.64 -17.64
CA GLU A 130 -4.57 20.06 -17.33
C GLU A 130 -5.73 20.27 -16.34
N LYS A 131 -6.90 19.68 -16.59
CA LYS A 131 -8.04 19.75 -15.65
C LYS A 131 -7.74 19.10 -14.30
N SER A 132 -6.85 18.11 -14.26
CA SER A 132 -6.44 17.41 -13.04
C SER A 132 -5.36 18.15 -12.24
N ASN A 133 -4.74 19.18 -12.82
CA ASN A 133 -3.54 19.86 -12.31
C ASN A 133 -2.37 18.87 -12.11
N VAL A 134 -2.14 17.98 -13.09
CA VAL A 134 -1.12 16.94 -13.07
C VAL A 134 -0.11 17.19 -14.19
N ARG A 135 1.17 17.31 -13.83
CA ARG A 135 2.27 17.52 -14.78
C ARG A 135 2.76 16.24 -15.42
N SER A 136 2.99 15.24 -14.57
CA SER A 136 3.61 13.98 -14.95
C SER A 136 2.98 12.85 -14.13
N VAL A 137 2.95 11.66 -14.71
CA VAL A 137 2.53 10.42 -14.06
C VAL A 137 3.64 9.39 -14.19
N PHE A 138 3.93 8.68 -13.11
CA PHE A 138 4.84 7.55 -13.11
C PHE A 138 4.08 6.33 -13.62
N LEU A 139 4.66 5.65 -14.60
CA LEU A 139 4.18 4.40 -15.16
C LEU A 139 4.69 3.21 -14.34
N THR A 140 4.04 2.06 -14.49
CA THR A 140 4.54 0.77 -14.00
C THR A 140 4.70 -0.16 -15.21
N ASN A 141 5.79 0.04 -15.97
CA ASN A 141 6.03 -0.65 -17.23
C ASN A 141 6.49 -2.09 -16.99
N ASP A 142 5.99 -3.02 -17.79
CA ASP A 142 6.53 -4.38 -17.85
C ASP A 142 8.03 -4.37 -18.20
N PHE A 143 8.76 -5.34 -17.65
CA PHE A 143 10.22 -5.35 -17.76
C PHE A 143 10.75 -5.39 -19.19
N ASP A 144 9.98 -5.86 -20.18
CA ASP A 144 10.34 -5.91 -21.60
C ASP A 144 9.73 -4.78 -22.45
N ASP A 145 9.16 -3.74 -21.84
CA ASP A 145 8.70 -2.54 -22.55
C ASP A 145 9.87 -1.87 -23.30
N GLU A 146 9.60 -1.43 -24.54
CA GLU A 146 10.54 -0.73 -25.41
C GLU A 146 10.76 0.73 -24.95
N LEU A 147 9.83 1.30 -24.17
CA LEU A 147 9.88 2.68 -23.65
C LEU A 147 9.96 3.75 -24.76
N THR A 148 9.33 3.50 -25.91
CA THR A 148 9.33 4.42 -27.06
C THR A 148 7.92 4.84 -27.46
N GLY A 149 7.78 5.96 -28.16
CA GLY A 149 6.48 6.41 -28.70
C GLY A 149 5.62 7.22 -27.72
N PHE A 150 6.19 7.68 -26.60
CA PHE A 150 5.61 8.62 -25.66
C PHE A 150 6.70 9.57 -25.11
N ASP A 151 6.27 10.65 -24.44
CA ASP A 151 7.19 11.56 -23.75
C ASP A 151 7.47 11.04 -22.33
N THR A 152 8.74 10.76 -22.04
CA THR A 152 9.18 10.21 -20.74
C THR A 152 9.34 11.28 -19.65
N GLU A 153 9.18 12.57 -19.96
CA GLU A 153 9.01 13.62 -18.93
C GLU A 153 7.55 13.72 -18.43
N THR A 154 6.57 13.44 -19.29
CA THR A 154 5.14 13.37 -18.92
C THR A 154 4.77 12.00 -18.36
N TYR A 155 5.19 10.91 -19.01
CA TYR A 155 4.89 9.53 -18.63
C TYR A 155 6.20 8.84 -18.21
N ILE A 156 6.55 9.00 -16.93
CA ILE A 156 7.85 8.67 -16.37
C ILE A 156 7.95 7.15 -16.15
N PRO A 157 8.90 6.42 -16.78
CA PRO A 157 8.96 4.97 -16.61
C PRO A 157 9.34 4.51 -15.19
N CYS A 158 8.75 3.40 -14.74
CA CYS A 158 9.26 2.61 -13.61
C CYS A 158 9.29 1.13 -13.98
N LEU A 159 10.33 0.44 -13.53
CA LEU A 159 10.54 -0.98 -13.83
C LEU A 159 9.67 -1.85 -12.93
N ARG A 160 8.62 -2.47 -13.48
CA ARG A 160 7.82 -3.49 -12.81
C ARG A 160 8.60 -4.80 -12.74
N THR A 161 8.77 -5.35 -11.54
CA THR A 161 9.64 -6.53 -11.31
C THR A 161 8.93 -7.81 -10.89
N ASP A 162 7.61 -7.78 -10.64
CA ASP A 162 6.83 -8.93 -10.13
C ASP A 162 7.00 -10.20 -10.98
N ASP A 163 6.97 -10.06 -12.31
CA ASP A 163 7.04 -11.21 -13.22
C ASP A 163 8.44 -11.84 -13.17
N LEU A 164 9.50 -11.04 -13.04
CA LEU A 164 10.89 -11.50 -12.91
C LEU A 164 11.12 -12.25 -11.59
N VAL A 165 10.50 -11.81 -10.50
CA VAL A 165 10.64 -12.41 -9.17
C VAL A 165 9.77 -13.65 -9.02
N PHE A 166 8.50 -13.59 -9.40
CA PHE A 166 7.51 -14.64 -9.08
C PHE A 166 7.08 -15.51 -10.27
N LYS A 167 7.15 -15.01 -11.51
CA LYS A 167 6.68 -15.73 -12.72
C LYS A 167 7.79 -16.31 -13.59
N PHE A 168 9.06 -16.22 -13.20
CA PHE A 168 10.18 -16.76 -13.99
C PHE A 168 10.11 -18.28 -14.24
N HIS A 169 9.34 -19.03 -13.44
CA HIS A 169 9.01 -20.43 -13.70
C HIS A 169 8.17 -20.62 -14.98
N GLN A 170 7.48 -19.60 -15.46
CA GLN A 170 6.73 -19.57 -16.72
C GLN A 170 7.69 -19.37 -17.89
N ARG A 171 7.51 -20.14 -18.96
CA ARG A 171 8.38 -20.10 -20.14
C ARG A 171 8.38 -18.73 -20.82
N GLU A 172 7.20 -18.10 -20.92
CA GLU A 172 7.01 -16.81 -21.57
C GLU A 172 7.86 -15.71 -20.93
N THR A 173 7.87 -15.61 -19.59
CA THR A 173 8.69 -14.65 -18.84
C THR A 173 10.19 -14.76 -19.18
N ARG A 174 10.70 -15.99 -19.31
CA ARG A 174 12.11 -16.23 -19.67
C ARG A 174 12.41 -15.82 -21.11
N GLU A 175 11.55 -16.20 -22.06
CA GLU A 175 11.71 -15.81 -23.47
C GLU A 175 11.57 -14.29 -23.69
N ARG A 176 10.71 -13.62 -22.91
CA ARG A 176 10.62 -12.15 -22.86
C ARG A 176 11.93 -11.54 -22.34
N LEU A 177 12.51 -12.06 -21.26
CA LEU A 177 13.75 -11.54 -20.69
C LEU A 177 14.95 -11.75 -21.63
N GLU A 178 15.12 -12.94 -22.21
CA GLU A 178 16.21 -13.19 -23.18
C GLU A 178 16.10 -12.28 -24.42
N ARG A 179 14.88 -12.08 -24.93
CA ARG A 179 14.63 -11.25 -26.11
C ARG A 179 14.92 -9.77 -25.85
N SER A 180 14.46 -9.24 -24.72
CA SER A 180 14.58 -7.82 -24.36
C SER A 180 15.95 -7.44 -23.81
N SER A 181 16.65 -8.37 -23.15
CA SER A 181 18.04 -8.17 -22.71
C SER A 181 19.09 -8.48 -23.79
N GLY A 182 18.77 -9.37 -24.74
CA GLY A 182 19.74 -9.92 -25.68
C GLY A 182 20.73 -10.91 -25.03
N VAL A 183 20.53 -11.26 -23.76
CA VAL A 183 21.38 -12.17 -22.99
C VAL A 183 20.74 -13.56 -22.96
N SER A 184 21.47 -14.59 -23.41
CA SER A 184 21.03 -15.97 -23.27
C SER A 184 21.19 -16.45 -21.82
N LEU A 185 20.11 -16.98 -21.24
CA LEU A 185 20.10 -17.46 -19.87
C LEU A 185 20.76 -18.84 -19.78
N SER A 186 21.48 -19.07 -18.69
CA SER A 186 22.14 -20.33 -18.38
C SER A 186 22.00 -20.65 -16.89
N ALA A 187 22.43 -21.84 -16.46
CA ALA A 187 22.53 -22.20 -15.04
C ALA A 187 23.68 -21.46 -14.32
N SER A 188 23.85 -20.16 -14.58
CA SER A 188 24.82 -19.27 -13.97
C SER A 188 24.15 -17.97 -13.55
N LEU A 189 24.33 -17.59 -12.28
CA LEU A 189 23.84 -16.32 -11.74
C LEU A 189 24.40 -15.11 -12.48
N SER A 190 25.60 -15.21 -13.07
CA SER A 190 26.16 -14.14 -13.89
C SER A 190 25.32 -13.84 -15.13
N SER A 191 24.77 -14.85 -15.80
CA SER A 191 23.91 -14.65 -16.97
C SER A 191 22.55 -14.03 -16.59
N LEU A 192 22.03 -14.37 -15.42
CA LEU A 192 20.81 -13.77 -14.88
C LEU A 192 21.05 -12.31 -14.44
N ARG A 193 22.13 -12.04 -13.70
CA ARG A 193 22.50 -10.67 -13.30
C ARG A 193 22.72 -9.78 -14.52
N GLU A 194 23.42 -10.26 -15.55
CA GLU A 194 23.64 -9.50 -16.79
C GLU A 194 22.33 -9.18 -17.52
N ALA A 195 21.41 -10.16 -17.62
CA ALA A 195 20.10 -9.94 -18.21
C ALA A 195 19.27 -8.89 -17.44
N LEU A 196 19.26 -8.96 -16.10
CA LEU A 196 18.59 -7.99 -15.24
C LEU A 196 19.24 -6.61 -15.33
N ARG A 197 20.58 -6.54 -15.28
CA ARG A 197 21.36 -5.30 -15.42
C ARG A 197 21.04 -4.60 -16.74
N GLN A 198 20.98 -5.33 -17.85
CA GLN A 198 20.64 -4.74 -19.15
C GLN A 198 19.27 -4.05 -19.10
N ARG A 199 18.28 -4.64 -18.39
CA ARG A 199 16.98 -3.97 -18.22
C ARG A 199 17.09 -2.69 -17.39
N PHE A 200 17.93 -2.64 -16.36
CA PHE A 200 18.22 -1.38 -15.64
C PHE A 200 18.88 -0.33 -16.55
N GLU A 201 19.85 -0.73 -17.40
CA GLU A 201 20.49 0.17 -18.37
C GLU A 201 19.48 0.71 -19.40
N HIS A 202 18.59 -0.14 -19.91
CA HIS A 202 17.48 0.26 -20.80
C HIS A 202 16.51 1.24 -20.12
N PHE A 203 16.06 0.93 -18.91
CA PHE A 203 15.10 1.76 -18.19
C PHE A 203 15.71 3.12 -17.80
N THR A 204 16.91 3.14 -17.22
CA THR A 204 17.56 4.39 -16.78
C THR A 204 17.97 5.29 -17.95
N SER A 205 18.43 4.73 -19.07
CA SER A 205 18.73 5.50 -20.29
C SER A 205 17.49 6.11 -20.95
N ASN A 206 16.30 5.52 -20.76
CA ASN A 206 15.01 6.07 -21.18
C ASN A 206 14.30 6.91 -20.09
N GLY A 207 15.01 7.27 -19.01
CA GLY A 207 14.54 8.24 -18.03
C GLY A 207 13.74 7.67 -16.85
N ALA A 208 13.81 6.36 -16.60
CA ALA A 208 13.14 5.74 -15.45
C ALA A 208 13.56 6.35 -14.09
N ARG A 209 12.67 6.25 -13.10
CA ARG A 209 12.85 6.89 -11.78
C ARG A 209 12.63 5.98 -10.56
N ALA A 210 12.11 4.77 -10.75
CA ALA A 210 11.98 3.77 -9.69
C ALA A 210 11.93 2.35 -10.26
N CYS A 211 12.11 1.36 -9.39
CA CYS A 211 11.60 0.01 -9.56
C CYS A 211 10.36 -0.19 -8.68
N ALA A 212 9.44 -1.08 -9.04
CA ALA A 212 8.25 -1.38 -8.26
C ALA A 212 7.93 -2.88 -8.22
N ILE A 213 7.32 -3.33 -7.12
CA ILE A 213 6.87 -4.72 -6.93
C ILE A 213 5.73 -4.86 -5.92
N SER A 214 4.76 -5.73 -6.22
CA SER A 214 3.80 -6.23 -5.23
C SER A 214 4.31 -7.51 -4.58
N LEU A 215 4.28 -7.58 -3.25
CA LEU A 215 4.83 -8.69 -2.47
C LEU A 215 3.73 -9.40 -1.66
N PRO A 216 3.68 -10.75 -1.67
CA PRO A 216 2.76 -11.48 -0.82
C PRO A 216 3.16 -11.40 0.66
N PRO A 217 2.22 -11.57 1.61
CA PRO A 217 2.49 -11.42 3.04
C PRO A 217 3.50 -12.44 3.58
N THR A 218 3.67 -13.57 2.89
CA THR A 218 4.64 -14.64 3.17
C THR A 218 6.04 -14.37 2.61
N PHE A 219 6.26 -13.27 1.87
CA PHE A 219 7.57 -12.94 1.32
C PHE A 219 8.48 -12.31 2.38
N GLU A 220 9.52 -13.04 2.75
CA GLU A 220 10.64 -12.56 3.57
C GLU A 220 11.90 -12.50 2.67
N PRO A 221 12.44 -11.30 2.36
CA PRO A 221 13.69 -11.17 1.63
C PRO A 221 14.90 -11.49 2.51
N ALA A 222 15.77 -12.37 2.03
CA ALA A 222 17.00 -12.77 2.70
C ALA A 222 18.03 -13.23 1.68
N MET A 223 19.32 -13.11 1.99
CA MET A 223 20.39 -13.63 1.15
C MET A 223 20.27 -15.14 0.94
N VAL A 224 20.43 -15.58 -0.31
CA VAL A 224 20.44 -16.98 -0.69
C VAL A 224 21.87 -17.38 -1.04
N THR A 225 22.37 -18.46 -0.41
CA THR A 225 23.71 -18.99 -0.71
C THR A 225 23.86 -19.31 -2.19
N GLU A 226 25.01 -18.99 -2.78
CA GLU A 226 25.27 -19.11 -4.23
C GLU A 226 24.85 -20.48 -4.79
N GLY A 227 25.25 -21.58 -4.14
CA GLY A 227 24.87 -22.93 -4.57
C GLY A 227 23.36 -23.20 -4.54
N ARG A 228 22.62 -22.63 -3.57
CA ARG A 228 21.15 -22.73 -3.52
C ARG A 228 20.50 -21.86 -4.60
N ALA A 229 21.04 -20.67 -4.86
CA ALA A 229 20.57 -19.79 -5.92
C ALA A 229 20.78 -20.42 -7.31
N ILE A 230 21.96 -20.97 -7.60
CA ILE A 230 22.26 -21.73 -8.84
C ILE A 230 21.30 -22.91 -9.00
N ASN A 231 21.13 -23.74 -7.97
CA ASN A 231 20.20 -24.88 -8.02
C ASN A 231 18.74 -24.45 -8.25
N SER A 232 18.33 -23.29 -7.73
CA SER A 232 16.99 -22.75 -7.96
C SER A 232 16.80 -22.21 -9.39
N LEU A 233 17.81 -21.53 -9.94
CA LEU A 233 17.82 -21.05 -11.33
C LEU A 233 17.80 -22.23 -12.32
N ASP A 234 18.63 -23.24 -12.11
CA ASP A 234 18.65 -24.45 -12.94
C ASP A 234 17.29 -25.18 -12.92
N ALA A 235 16.64 -25.24 -11.75
CA ALA A 235 15.28 -25.75 -11.64
C ALA A 235 14.25 -24.91 -12.43
N MET A 236 14.32 -23.57 -12.37
CA MET A 236 13.41 -22.72 -13.17
C MET A 236 13.63 -22.91 -14.68
N LEU A 237 14.88 -23.12 -15.11
CA LEU A 237 15.22 -23.34 -16.52
C LEU A 237 14.79 -24.73 -17.02
N GLN A 238 15.05 -25.80 -16.25
CA GLN A 238 14.80 -27.18 -16.66
C GLN A 238 13.37 -27.66 -16.37
N LYS A 239 12.86 -27.41 -15.15
CA LYS A 239 11.55 -27.91 -14.69
C LYS A 239 10.41 -26.95 -15.00
N SER A 240 10.69 -25.65 -15.19
CA SER A 240 9.70 -24.62 -15.45
C SER A 240 8.58 -24.63 -14.39
N GLU A 241 7.31 -24.76 -14.79
CA GLU A 241 6.15 -24.79 -13.89
C GLU A 241 6.18 -25.96 -12.88
N SER A 242 6.88 -27.06 -13.20
CA SER A 242 7.01 -28.24 -12.31
C SER A 242 8.12 -28.13 -11.25
N ALA A 243 8.76 -26.96 -11.11
CA ALA A 243 9.64 -26.69 -9.98
C ALA A 243 8.85 -26.65 -8.66
N ASP A 244 9.45 -27.15 -7.58
CA ASP A 244 8.80 -27.15 -6.27
C ASP A 244 8.81 -25.74 -5.62
N GLU A 245 7.95 -25.53 -4.64
CA GLU A 245 7.82 -24.23 -3.96
C GLU A 245 9.08 -23.82 -3.19
N THR A 246 9.92 -24.76 -2.75
CA THR A 246 11.20 -24.41 -2.08
C THR A 246 12.21 -23.88 -3.09
N GLN A 247 12.21 -24.42 -4.31
CA GLN A 247 12.99 -23.93 -5.45
C GLN A 247 12.48 -22.56 -5.92
N LYS A 248 11.16 -22.38 -6.09
CA LYS A 248 10.56 -21.09 -6.46
C LYS A 248 10.88 -20.00 -5.42
N ASN A 249 10.65 -20.25 -4.13
CA ASN A 249 10.94 -19.27 -3.07
C ASN A 249 12.42 -18.90 -2.98
N ALA A 250 13.33 -19.87 -3.15
CA ALA A 250 14.77 -19.59 -3.21
C ALA A 250 15.15 -18.73 -4.43
N PHE A 251 14.52 -19.00 -5.58
CA PHE A 251 14.73 -18.21 -6.79
C PHE A 251 14.22 -16.77 -6.62
N SER A 252 12.97 -16.61 -6.15
CA SER A 252 12.35 -15.30 -5.92
C SER A 252 13.16 -14.43 -4.95
N ARG A 253 13.65 -14.99 -3.84
CA ARG A 253 14.58 -14.30 -2.92
C ARG A 253 15.88 -13.90 -3.63
N SER A 254 16.47 -14.78 -4.43
CA SER A 254 17.69 -14.51 -5.18
C SER A 254 17.53 -13.37 -6.19
N VAL A 255 16.46 -13.36 -6.98
CA VAL A 255 16.18 -12.30 -7.96
C VAL A 255 15.84 -10.98 -7.26
N PHE A 256 15.00 -10.99 -6.24
CA PHE A 256 14.67 -9.79 -5.47
C PHE A 256 15.92 -9.15 -4.85
N TRP A 257 16.85 -9.95 -4.33
CA TRP A 257 18.12 -9.47 -3.81
C TRP A 257 19.00 -8.84 -4.91
N MET A 258 19.13 -9.50 -6.06
CA MET A 258 19.84 -8.95 -7.23
C MET A 258 19.20 -7.65 -7.76
N LEU A 259 17.87 -7.52 -7.66
CA LEU A 259 17.17 -6.28 -8.02
C LEU A 259 17.48 -5.15 -7.02
N ALA A 260 17.57 -5.44 -5.72
CA ALA A 260 17.97 -4.46 -4.71
C ALA A 260 19.44 -4.01 -4.90
N GLU A 261 20.35 -4.94 -5.21
CA GLU A 261 21.74 -4.62 -5.59
C GLU A 261 21.84 -3.75 -6.86
N LEU A 262 20.92 -3.92 -7.81
CA LEU A 262 20.86 -3.08 -9.01
C LEU A 262 20.17 -1.73 -8.73
N CYS A 263 19.22 -1.66 -7.79
CA CYS A 263 18.66 -0.39 -7.32
C CYS A 263 19.73 0.47 -6.63
N ASP A 264 20.60 -0.15 -5.83
CA ASP A 264 21.77 0.48 -5.21
C ASP A 264 22.76 0.98 -6.27
N GLU A 265 23.16 0.10 -7.19
CA GLU A 265 24.13 0.41 -8.25
C GLU A 265 23.67 1.52 -9.22
N PHE A 266 22.37 1.62 -9.50
CA PHE A 266 21.79 2.63 -10.40
C PHE A 266 21.17 3.83 -9.66
N ASP A 267 21.25 3.88 -8.31
CA ASP A 267 20.64 4.90 -7.45
C ASP A 267 19.15 5.11 -7.81
N LEU A 268 18.38 4.02 -7.75
CA LEU A 268 16.93 4.01 -7.95
C LEU A 268 16.21 3.64 -6.64
N PRO A 269 15.15 4.38 -6.25
CA PRO A 269 14.19 3.90 -5.27
C PRO A 269 13.54 2.58 -5.71
N PHE A 270 13.24 1.71 -4.74
CA PHE A 270 12.52 0.45 -4.97
C PHE A 270 11.22 0.45 -4.16
N ASP A 271 10.11 0.68 -4.86
CA ASP A 271 8.77 0.76 -4.29
C ASP A 271 8.27 -0.65 -3.93
N LEU A 272 7.86 -0.83 -2.68
CA LEU A 272 7.40 -2.11 -2.12
C LEU A 272 5.91 -2.03 -1.74
N MET A 273 5.05 -2.70 -2.49
CA MET A 273 3.61 -2.81 -2.21
C MET A 273 3.34 -4.15 -1.49
N ILE A 274 3.27 -4.11 -0.15
CA ILE A 274 3.36 -5.30 0.71
C ILE A 274 1.96 -5.77 1.17
N GLY A 275 1.66 -7.05 0.92
CA GLY A 275 0.59 -7.80 1.57
C GLY A 275 -0.43 -8.50 0.67
N VAL A 276 -0.26 -8.50 -0.67
CA VAL A 276 -1.30 -9.03 -1.59
C VAL A 276 -1.23 -10.55 -1.80
N ASN A 277 -2.37 -11.22 -1.65
CA ASN A 277 -2.59 -12.59 -2.11
C ASN A 277 -3.36 -12.56 -3.43
N ARG A 278 -2.75 -13.07 -4.50
CA ARG A 278 -3.37 -13.09 -5.83
C ARG A 278 -4.37 -14.25 -5.96
N GLY A 279 -5.50 -14.02 -6.63
CA GLY A 279 -6.48 -15.06 -6.99
C GLY A 279 -7.22 -15.71 -5.81
N VAL A 280 -7.41 -15.01 -4.70
CA VAL A 280 -8.13 -15.52 -3.51
C VAL A 280 -9.60 -15.78 -3.84
N TYR A 281 -10.24 -14.87 -4.59
CA TYR A 281 -11.58 -15.08 -5.12
C TYR A 281 -11.52 -15.55 -6.58
N ALA A 282 -11.28 -16.85 -6.75
CA ALA A 282 -11.05 -17.48 -8.07
C ALA A 282 -12.16 -17.23 -9.11
N ASN A 283 -13.41 -17.03 -8.67
CA ASN A 283 -14.56 -16.76 -9.53
C ASN A 283 -14.84 -15.27 -9.76
N GLY A 284 -14.06 -14.37 -9.13
CA GLY A 284 -14.23 -12.92 -9.26
C GLY A 284 -13.99 -12.39 -10.67
N VAL A 285 -14.39 -11.15 -10.90
CA VAL A 285 -14.20 -10.44 -12.18
C VAL A 285 -12.72 -10.24 -12.52
N TYR A 286 -12.41 -9.92 -13.77
CA TYR A 286 -11.06 -9.53 -14.19
C TYR A 286 -10.50 -8.43 -13.27
N GLN A 287 -9.29 -8.65 -12.75
CA GLN A 287 -8.60 -7.83 -11.72
C GLN A 287 -9.27 -7.75 -10.33
N GLY A 288 -10.54 -8.14 -10.18
CA GLY A 288 -11.28 -8.21 -8.90
C GLY A 288 -11.24 -9.58 -8.22
N GLN A 289 -10.05 -10.21 -8.15
CA GLN A 289 -9.85 -11.57 -7.59
C GLN A 289 -8.89 -11.62 -6.40
N ASP A 290 -8.10 -10.57 -6.21
CA ASP A 290 -7.00 -10.54 -5.24
C ASP A 290 -7.51 -10.05 -3.88
N LEU A 291 -6.94 -10.54 -2.78
CA LEU A 291 -7.23 -10.09 -1.42
C LEU A 291 -5.92 -10.08 -0.60
N TYR A 292 -5.99 -10.14 0.72
CA TYR A 292 -4.81 -10.11 1.59
C TYR A 292 -5.01 -10.92 2.87
N ASP A 293 -3.91 -11.47 3.37
CA ASP A 293 -3.76 -11.90 4.75
C ASP A 293 -3.06 -10.79 5.54
N SER A 294 -3.71 -10.27 6.59
CA SER A 294 -3.17 -9.19 7.42
C SER A 294 -2.04 -9.63 8.35
N ARG A 295 -1.73 -10.93 8.41
CA ARG A 295 -0.64 -11.52 9.22
C ARG A 295 0.73 -11.33 8.56
N VAL A 296 1.09 -10.07 8.33
CA VAL A 296 2.36 -9.63 7.76
C VAL A 296 3.02 -8.60 8.68
N SER A 297 4.35 -8.67 8.79
CA SER A 297 5.14 -7.66 9.50
C SER A 297 6.39 -7.26 8.70
N LEU A 298 6.77 -6.00 8.81
CA LEU A 298 7.98 -5.41 8.24
C LEU A 298 9.27 -5.97 8.88
N ILE A 299 9.19 -6.69 10.00
CA ILE A 299 10.37 -7.37 10.60
C ILE A 299 10.96 -8.43 9.67
N GLN A 300 10.15 -8.95 8.75
CA GLN A 300 10.59 -9.86 7.68
C GLN A 300 11.56 -9.16 6.70
N TYR A 301 11.49 -7.84 6.58
CA TYR A 301 12.30 -7.02 5.68
C TYR A 301 13.55 -6.44 6.35
N ARG A 302 13.80 -6.76 7.63
CA ARG A 302 14.95 -6.26 8.41
C ARG A 302 16.30 -6.45 7.69
N GLU A 303 16.52 -7.59 7.03
CA GLU A 303 17.80 -7.91 6.38
C GLU A 303 18.03 -7.03 5.14
N LEU A 304 16.96 -6.80 4.37
CA LEU A 304 16.94 -5.87 3.23
C LEU A 304 17.30 -4.45 3.68
N PHE A 305 16.56 -3.89 4.64
CA PHE A 305 16.75 -2.49 5.07
C PHE A 305 18.11 -2.23 5.72
N ASN A 306 18.68 -3.22 6.43
CA ASN A 306 20.03 -3.10 7.00
C ASN A 306 21.14 -3.28 5.95
N THR A 307 20.93 -4.06 4.88
CA THR A 307 21.95 -4.27 3.86
C THR A 307 22.03 -3.09 2.89
N PHE A 308 20.89 -2.64 2.37
CA PHE A 308 20.82 -1.61 1.34
C PHE A 308 20.51 -0.24 1.96
N ALA A 309 21.43 0.25 2.79
CA ALA A 309 21.26 1.49 3.54
C ALA A 309 21.05 2.75 2.67
N ASP A 310 21.57 2.74 1.43
CA ASP A 310 21.48 3.85 0.49
C ASP A 310 20.27 3.73 -0.49
N VAL A 311 19.69 2.54 -0.67
CA VAL A 311 18.48 2.34 -1.48
C VAL A 311 17.24 2.85 -0.74
N LYS A 312 16.55 3.84 -1.29
CA LYS A 312 15.28 4.31 -0.75
C LYS A 312 14.17 3.28 -1.03
N PHE A 313 13.43 2.89 0.00
CA PHE A 313 12.26 2.01 -0.10
C PHE A 313 10.98 2.79 0.23
N PRO A 314 10.25 3.31 -0.77
CA PRO A 314 8.86 3.74 -0.63
C PRO A 314 7.96 2.53 -0.38
N ILE A 315 7.38 2.42 0.81
CA ILE A 315 6.56 1.27 1.20
C ILE A 315 5.09 1.65 1.30
N SER A 316 4.26 0.85 0.65
CA SER A 316 2.82 0.85 0.78
C SER A 316 2.38 -0.47 1.43
N VAL A 317 1.59 -0.41 2.50
CA VAL A 317 1.02 -1.60 3.14
C VAL A 317 -0.46 -1.76 2.77
N LEU A 318 -0.87 -2.98 2.43
CA LEU A 318 -2.25 -3.26 1.99
C LEU A 318 -3.25 -3.24 3.15
N ALA A 319 -2.84 -3.79 4.29
CA ALA A 319 -3.64 -3.84 5.51
C ALA A 319 -3.32 -2.64 6.41
N SER A 320 -4.30 -1.78 6.67
CA SER A 320 -4.14 -0.59 7.51
C SER A 320 -3.64 -0.90 8.94
N VAL A 321 -3.84 -2.12 9.46
CA VAL A 321 -3.22 -2.55 10.75
C VAL A 321 -1.70 -2.52 10.74
N THR A 322 -1.06 -2.77 9.59
CA THR A 322 0.40 -2.71 9.41
C THR A 322 0.90 -1.25 9.29
N ASN A 323 0.01 -0.25 9.16
CA ASN A 323 0.42 1.16 9.04
C ASN A 323 1.21 1.66 10.27
N GLN A 324 0.86 1.22 11.48
CA GLN A 324 1.60 1.64 12.68
C GLN A 324 3.03 1.06 12.72
N GLU A 325 3.22 -0.13 12.15
CA GLU A 325 4.56 -0.67 11.95
C GLU A 325 5.30 0.14 10.87
N LEU A 326 4.67 0.45 9.74
CA LEU A 326 5.24 1.31 8.70
C LEU A 326 5.67 2.69 9.23
N VAL A 327 4.85 3.33 10.08
CA VAL A 327 5.20 4.57 10.80
C VAL A 327 6.46 4.38 11.64
N SER A 328 6.53 3.28 12.41
CA SER A 328 7.68 2.97 13.27
C SER A 328 8.97 2.70 12.47
N TYR A 329 8.88 2.00 11.34
CA TYR A 329 10.03 1.72 10.48
C TYR A 329 10.47 2.97 9.71
N ALA A 330 9.55 3.80 9.24
CA ALA A 330 9.86 5.07 8.60
C ALA A 330 10.37 6.14 9.58
N TRP A 331 10.08 6.01 10.88
CA TRP A 331 10.73 6.78 11.94
C TRP A 331 12.20 6.34 12.13
N ILE A 332 12.46 5.03 12.25
CA ILE A 332 13.79 4.51 12.64
C ILE A 332 14.76 4.33 11.47
N PHE A 333 14.37 3.63 10.39
CA PHE A 333 15.27 3.30 9.28
C PHE A 333 15.42 4.48 8.31
N PRO A 334 16.62 5.04 8.07
CA PRO A 334 16.81 6.20 7.18
C PRO A 334 16.28 5.99 5.76
N ASN A 335 16.32 4.75 5.28
CA ASN A 335 15.94 4.33 3.94
C ASN A 335 14.47 3.88 3.77
N VAL A 336 13.68 3.76 4.85
CA VAL A 336 12.25 3.40 4.74
C VAL A 336 11.37 4.65 4.67
N PHE A 337 10.53 4.74 3.64
CA PHE A 337 9.64 5.87 3.38
C PHE A 337 8.18 5.40 3.39
N THR A 338 7.25 6.22 3.87
CA THR A 338 5.81 5.90 3.77
C THR A 338 5.29 6.35 2.42
N SER A 339 4.67 5.45 1.65
CA SER A 339 4.13 5.75 0.32
C SER A 339 2.62 5.52 0.25
N GLY A 340 1.87 6.60 0.06
CA GLY A 340 0.44 6.59 -0.29
C GLY A 340 -0.46 5.71 0.58
N HIS A 341 -1.62 5.35 0.02
CA HIS A 341 -2.62 4.52 0.68
C HIS A 341 -3.13 3.51 -0.34
N TRP A 342 -2.78 2.23 -0.16
CA TRP A 342 -2.91 1.24 -1.24
C TRP A 342 -4.24 0.50 -1.20
N TRP A 343 -4.89 0.43 -2.36
CA TRP A 343 -6.01 -0.47 -2.68
C TRP A 343 -7.10 -0.51 -1.59
N TYR A 344 -7.22 -1.58 -0.80
CA TYR A 344 -8.26 -1.68 0.24
C TYR A 344 -8.11 -0.67 1.40
N SER A 345 -6.89 -0.19 1.67
CA SER A 345 -6.66 0.91 2.61
C SER A 345 -6.87 2.30 1.98
N ASN A 346 -7.21 2.37 0.68
CA ASN A 346 -7.47 3.61 -0.04
C ASN A 346 -8.93 4.10 0.09
N THR A 347 -9.41 4.20 1.34
CA THR A 347 -10.75 4.71 1.66
C THR A 347 -10.67 5.77 2.77
N PRO A 348 -11.61 6.73 2.85
CA PRO A 348 -11.45 7.92 3.69
C PRO A 348 -11.16 7.66 5.18
N SER A 349 -11.77 6.62 5.76
CA SER A 349 -11.57 6.25 7.17
C SER A 349 -10.15 5.74 7.45
N PHE A 350 -9.63 4.84 6.61
CA PHE A 350 -8.26 4.33 6.75
C PHE A 350 -7.23 5.39 6.38
N ILE A 351 -7.44 6.17 5.30
CA ILE A 351 -6.57 7.29 4.94
C ILE A 351 -6.48 8.29 6.09
N HIS A 352 -7.61 8.70 6.68
CA HIS A 352 -7.61 9.66 7.80
C HIS A 352 -6.80 9.14 8.98
N ARG A 353 -7.04 7.89 9.40
CA ARG A 353 -6.30 7.25 10.50
C ARG A 353 -4.80 7.17 10.20
N ASP A 354 -4.47 6.67 9.03
CA ASP A 354 -3.11 6.29 8.67
C ASP A 354 -2.25 7.52 8.35
N ALA A 355 -2.82 8.53 7.68
CA ALA A 355 -2.15 9.80 7.43
C ALA A 355 -1.92 10.58 8.72
N SER A 356 -2.87 10.57 9.68
CA SER A 356 -2.70 11.25 10.98
C SER A 356 -1.47 10.71 11.72
N ALA A 357 -1.36 9.38 11.88
CA ALA A 357 -0.23 8.73 12.55
C ALA A 357 1.11 8.94 11.84
N ARG A 358 1.12 9.06 10.50
CA ARG A 358 2.34 9.39 9.74
C ARG A 358 2.77 10.84 9.93
N LEU A 359 1.81 11.77 9.83
CA LEU A 359 2.04 13.21 9.91
C LEU A 359 2.63 13.64 11.25
N GLU A 360 2.25 13.00 12.36
CA GLU A 360 2.74 13.34 13.71
C GLU A 360 4.11 12.73 14.06
N ALA A 361 4.47 11.58 13.49
CA ALA A 361 5.64 10.80 13.93
C ALA A 361 6.75 10.62 12.87
N VAL A 362 6.42 10.51 11.58
CA VAL A 362 7.42 10.28 10.52
C VAL A 362 8.05 11.61 10.10
N PRO A 363 9.38 11.72 9.92
CA PRO A 363 10.00 12.95 9.41
C PRO A 363 9.34 13.44 8.12
N MET A 364 9.02 14.74 8.03
CA MET A 364 8.28 15.32 6.90
C MET A 364 8.96 15.16 5.53
N THR A 365 10.24 14.80 5.51
CA THR A 365 11.04 14.52 4.31
C THR A 365 10.89 13.08 3.79
N LYS A 366 10.19 12.23 4.54
CA LYS A 366 10.10 10.76 4.31
C LYS A 366 8.68 10.26 4.00
N GLN A 367 7.78 11.18 3.66
CA GLN A 367 6.36 10.89 3.45
C GLN A 367 5.96 11.26 2.01
N ILE A 368 5.65 10.26 1.19
CA ILE A 368 4.97 10.45 -0.10
C ILE A 368 3.48 10.32 0.20
N GLY A 369 2.75 11.43 0.16
CA GLY A 369 1.39 11.49 0.70
C GLY A 369 0.41 10.57 -0.01
N TYR A 370 0.46 10.56 -1.35
CA TYR A 370 -0.53 9.88 -2.17
C TYR A 370 -0.03 9.58 -3.58
N TYR A 371 -0.62 8.57 -4.20
CA TYR A 371 -0.51 8.22 -5.60
C TYR A 371 -1.86 7.70 -6.08
N SER A 372 -2.19 7.84 -7.36
CA SER A 372 -3.54 7.48 -7.81
C SER A 372 -3.74 5.99 -8.01
N ASP A 373 -2.70 5.21 -8.34
CA ASP A 373 -2.85 3.80 -8.74
C ASP A 373 -3.84 3.64 -9.92
N ALA A 374 -3.90 4.64 -10.81
CA ALA A 374 -4.88 4.72 -11.88
C ALA A 374 -4.44 3.96 -13.14
N TYR A 375 -5.40 3.34 -13.83
CA TYR A 375 -5.22 2.76 -15.16
C TYR A 375 -5.62 3.73 -16.29
N LYS A 376 -6.39 4.78 -15.94
CA LYS A 376 -6.87 5.84 -16.84
C LYS A 376 -6.76 7.20 -16.17
N LEU A 377 -6.30 8.21 -16.91
CA LEU A 377 -6.01 9.56 -16.41
C LEU A 377 -7.18 10.21 -15.65
N GLU A 378 -8.44 9.92 -16.01
CA GLU A 378 -9.60 10.52 -15.35
C GLU A 378 -9.72 10.14 -13.87
N PHE A 379 -9.19 8.97 -13.45
CA PHE A 379 -9.19 8.54 -12.05
C PHE A 379 -8.15 9.24 -11.17
N VAL A 380 -7.17 9.94 -11.76
CA VAL A 380 -6.11 10.62 -11.00
C VAL A 380 -6.73 11.71 -10.14
N TRP A 381 -7.51 12.63 -10.75
CA TRP A 381 -8.08 13.76 -10.02
C TRP A 381 -8.99 13.39 -8.84
N PRO A 382 -10.07 12.58 -8.96
CA PRO A 382 -11.01 12.34 -7.86
C PRO A 382 -10.36 11.67 -6.65
N LYS A 383 -9.39 10.79 -6.89
CA LYS A 383 -8.62 10.10 -5.85
C LYS A 383 -7.71 11.07 -5.11
N PHE A 384 -6.94 11.88 -5.83
CA PHE A 384 -6.13 12.95 -5.21
C PHE A 384 -7.00 14.00 -4.52
N ASP A 385 -8.21 14.28 -5.01
CA ASP A 385 -9.13 15.23 -4.39
C ASP A 385 -9.67 14.72 -3.05
N MET A 386 -10.13 13.46 -3.01
CA MET A 386 -10.46 12.76 -1.78
C MET A 386 -9.30 12.85 -0.77
N TYR A 387 -8.07 12.55 -1.19
CA TYR A 387 -6.90 12.67 -0.32
C TYR A 387 -6.65 14.11 0.16
N ARG A 388 -6.72 15.12 -0.73
CA ARG A 388 -6.57 16.53 -0.35
C ARG A 388 -7.63 16.98 0.65
N GLN A 389 -8.88 16.55 0.52
CA GLN A 389 -9.94 16.88 1.47
C GLN A 389 -9.68 16.31 2.87
N ILE A 390 -9.10 15.10 2.95
CA ILE A 390 -8.72 14.45 4.22
C ILE A 390 -7.47 15.11 4.81
N LEU A 391 -6.43 15.33 4.00
CA LEU A 391 -5.20 16.02 4.42
C LEU A 391 -5.49 17.44 4.93
N ALA A 392 -6.37 18.19 4.26
CA ALA A 392 -6.78 19.52 4.71
C ALA A 392 -7.53 19.49 6.06
N SER A 393 -8.36 18.47 6.31
CA SER A 393 -8.96 18.26 7.64
C SER A 393 -7.90 18.01 8.71
N ILE A 394 -6.98 17.07 8.49
CA ILE A 394 -5.93 16.74 9.49
C ILE A 394 -5.03 17.97 9.76
N LEU A 395 -4.64 18.70 8.70
CA LEU A 395 -3.82 19.91 8.82
C LEU A 395 -4.56 21.05 9.56
N ALA A 396 -5.85 21.24 9.31
CA ALA A 396 -6.65 22.26 10.00
C ALA A 396 -6.90 21.90 11.47
N GLU A 397 -7.32 20.65 11.73
CA GLU A 397 -7.78 20.21 13.05
C GLU A 397 -6.60 19.93 13.98
N HIS A 398 -5.64 19.11 13.57
CA HIS A 398 -4.50 18.73 14.40
C HIS A 398 -3.38 19.79 14.36
N PHE A 399 -2.93 20.22 13.17
CA PHE A 399 -1.74 21.08 13.09
C PHE A 399 -2.05 22.55 13.43
N VAL A 400 -3.08 23.16 12.84
CA VAL A 400 -3.47 24.54 13.18
C VAL A 400 -4.25 24.57 14.50
N GLY A 401 -5.29 23.74 14.64
CA GLY A 401 -6.17 23.74 15.81
C GLY A 401 -5.50 23.31 17.11
N MET A 402 -5.01 22.06 17.18
CA MET A 402 -4.45 21.49 18.42
C MET A 402 -3.00 21.93 18.66
N ASN A 403 -2.16 21.93 17.62
CA ASN A 403 -0.72 22.24 17.74
C ASN A 403 -0.38 23.73 17.54
N GLY A 404 -1.37 24.59 17.26
CA GLY A 404 -1.20 26.04 17.18
C GLY A 404 -0.31 26.53 16.03
N TRP A 405 -0.19 25.76 14.94
CA TRP A 405 0.55 26.20 13.76
C TRP A 405 -0.19 27.33 13.01
N SER A 406 0.53 28.12 12.23
CA SER A 406 -0.10 29.03 11.26
C SER A 406 -0.59 28.25 10.03
N GLU A 407 -1.55 28.81 9.30
CA GLU A 407 -2.09 28.16 8.09
C GLU A 407 -1.00 27.99 7.03
N GLU A 408 -0.08 28.95 6.90
CA GLU A 408 1.05 28.91 5.96
C GLU A 408 1.94 27.70 6.22
N LYS A 409 2.32 27.45 7.49
CA LYS A 409 3.16 26.31 7.88
C LYS A 409 2.46 24.97 7.63
N ALA A 410 1.14 24.91 7.81
CA ALA A 410 0.34 23.73 7.50
C ALA A 410 0.25 23.48 5.98
N ILE A 411 0.10 24.54 5.18
CA ILE A 411 0.11 24.47 3.71
C ILE A 411 1.48 24.06 3.18
N GLU A 412 2.59 24.56 3.74
CA GLU A 412 3.96 24.15 3.39
C GLU A 412 4.18 22.65 3.62
N LEU A 413 3.68 22.11 4.74
CA LEU A 413 3.70 20.67 5.02
C LEU A 413 2.87 19.89 3.98
N GLY A 414 1.66 20.36 3.66
CA GLY A 414 0.82 19.76 2.62
C GLY A 414 1.49 19.74 1.25
N TYR A 415 2.13 20.85 0.84
CA TYR A 415 2.91 20.93 -0.40
C TYR A 415 4.08 19.94 -0.41
N ARG A 416 4.84 19.87 0.68
CA ARG A 416 5.98 18.95 0.78
C ARG A 416 5.56 17.50 0.58
N ILE A 417 4.44 17.11 1.19
CA ILE A 417 3.93 15.73 1.18
C ILE A 417 3.25 15.36 -0.16
N LEU A 418 2.58 16.32 -0.81
CA LEU A 418 1.93 16.12 -2.12
C LEU A 418 2.89 16.19 -3.33
N ARG A 419 3.97 16.97 -3.24
CA ARG A 419 4.83 17.29 -4.40
C ARG A 419 6.32 17.32 -4.05
N GLY A 420 6.71 18.04 -2.99
CA GLY A 420 8.13 18.31 -2.71
C GLY A 420 8.98 17.04 -2.52
N ASN A 421 8.50 16.10 -1.72
CA ASN A 421 9.19 14.83 -1.48
C ASN A 421 9.25 13.96 -2.75
N VAL A 422 8.27 14.04 -3.67
CA VAL A 422 8.32 13.32 -4.96
C VAL A 422 9.46 13.84 -5.84
N GLU A 423 9.67 15.16 -5.87
CA GLU A 423 10.78 15.78 -6.61
C GLU A 423 12.15 15.42 -6.03
N GLU A 424 12.29 15.39 -4.69
CA GLU A 424 13.54 15.06 -3.99
C GLU A 424 13.86 13.56 -4.03
N ILE A 425 12.87 12.68 -3.83
CA ILE A 425 13.07 11.22 -3.73
C ILE A 425 13.39 10.62 -5.09
N PHE A 426 12.53 10.88 -6.08
CA PHE A 426 12.57 10.18 -7.38
C PHE A 426 13.24 11.01 -8.48
N LEU A 427 12.95 12.31 -8.58
CA LEU A 427 13.53 13.15 -9.65
C LEU A 427 14.92 13.70 -9.31
N LYS A 428 15.36 13.56 -8.05
CA LYS A 428 16.62 14.11 -7.52
C LYS A 428 16.76 15.61 -7.79
N ARG A 429 15.63 16.33 -7.80
CA ARG A 429 15.54 17.77 -8.00
C ARG A 429 15.34 18.43 -6.63
N PRO A 430 15.89 19.64 -6.38
CA PRO A 430 15.51 20.41 -5.21
C PRO A 430 14.01 20.71 -5.29
N MET A 431 13.32 20.65 -4.14
CA MET A 431 11.91 21.00 -4.05
C MET A 431 11.64 22.36 -4.72
N THR A 432 10.70 22.38 -5.67
CA THR A 432 10.26 23.63 -6.31
C THR A 432 9.68 24.56 -5.23
N PRO A 433 10.05 25.85 -5.19
CA PRO A 433 9.43 26.77 -4.25
C PRO A 433 7.92 26.84 -4.48
N MET A 434 7.14 26.82 -3.40
CA MET A 434 5.72 27.11 -3.47
C MET A 434 5.48 28.47 -4.15
N PRO A 435 4.45 28.60 -5.01
CA PRO A 435 3.97 29.92 -5.42
C PRO A 435 3.58 30.75 -4.20
N ALA A 436 3.85 32.05 -4.21
CA ALA A 436 3.63 32.91 -3.06
C ALA A 436 2.16 32.87 -2.60
N LEU A 437 1.94 32.67 -1.30
CA LEU A 437 0.60 32.54 -0.69
C LEU A 437 -0.35 33.69 -1.03
N GLU A 438 0.17 34.91 -1.20
CA GLU A 438 -0.60 36.07 -1.66
C GLU A 438 -1.37 35.82 -2.97
N ALA A 439 -0.81 35.02 -3.89
CA ALA A 439 -1.45 34.69 -5.16
C ALA A 439 -2.69 33.78 -5.02
N PHE A 440 -2.78 33.01 -3.93
CA PHE A 440 -3.93 32.15 -3.63
C PHE A 440 -5.02 32.89 -2.83
N VAL A 441 -4.65 33.89 -2.04
CA VAL A 441 -5.57 34.68 -1.22
C VAL A 441 -6.30 35.78 -2.02
N THR A 442 -5.82 36.14 -3.23
CA THR A 442 -6.40 37.22 -4.05
C THR A 442 -7.18 36.74 -5.29
N SER A 443 -8.35 36.14 -5.09
CA SER A 443 -9.48 36.17 -6.06
C SER A 443 -10.82 35.95 -5.35
N PRO A 444 -11.93 36.45 -5.91
CA PRO A 444 -12.88 37.21 -5.10
C PRO A 444 -13.85 36.35 -4.28
N LYS A 445 -14.28 36.93 -3.15
CA LYS A 445 -15.51 36.55 -2.45
C LYS A 445 -16.64 36.43 -3.48
N GLY A 446 -17.18 35.22 -3.65
CA GLY A 446 -18.45 35.05 -4.34
C GLY A 446 -19.55 35.71 -3.51
N ASP A 447 -20.39 36.53 -4.14
CA ASP A 447 -21.55 37.14 -3.49
C ASP A 447 -22.57 36.05 -3.14
N VAL A 448 -22.59 35.66 -1.86
CA VAL A 448 -23.65 34.83 -1.28
C VAL A 448 -24.82 35.74 -0.90
N ASP A 449 -25.54 36.26 -1.90
CA ASP A 449 -26.86 36.91 -1.77
C ASP A 449 -27.44 37.34 -3.14
N ASP A 450 -27.95 36.40 -3.96
CA ASP A 450 -29.14 36.66 -4.80
C ASP A 450 -29.81 35.36 -5.31
N LEU A 451 -30.71 34.79 -4.51
CA LEU A 451 -31.74 33.86 -4.98
C LEU A 451 -33.09 34.59 -5.11
N GLY A 452 -33.10 35.67 -5.88
CA GLY A 452 -34.28 36.46 -6.24
C GLY A 452 -34.99 35.95 -7.51
N ALA A 453 -36.22 35.45 -7.36
CA ALA A 453 -37.03 34.99 -8.48
C ALA A 453 -37.40 36.12 -9.47
N ILE A 454 -37.34 35.84 -10.78
CA ILE A 454 -37.98 36.66 -11.81
C ILE A 454 -38.79 35.78 -12.77
N GLU A 455 -40.08 36.11 -12.88
CA GLU A 455 -41.05 35.46 -13.76
C GLU A 455 -40.84 35.84 -15.25
N SER A 456 -41.44 35.04 -16.12
CA SER A 456 -41.54 35.20 -17.57
C SER A 456 -42.00 36.59 -18.05
N GLN A 457 -41.41 37.11 -19.15
CA GLN A 457 -42.19 37.52 -20.34
C GLN A 457 -41.39 37.78 -21.64
N GLU A 458 -41.91 37.23 -22.75
CA GLU A 458 -41.98 37.74 -24.13
C GLU A 458 -40.73 38.16 -24.94
N VAL A 459 -40.26 37.20 -25.76
CA VAL A 459 -40.17 37.24 -27.25
C VAL A 459 -40.12 38.60 -27.97
N VAL A 460 -39.01 38.85 -28.70
CA VAL A 460 -39.01 39.55 -30.01
C VAL A 460 -38.02 38.87 -30.96
N GLU A 461 -38.46 38.55 -32.18
CA GLU A 461 -37.64 38.03 -33.29
C GLU A 461 -37.06 39.19 -34.15
N ASP A 462 -35.83 39.05 -34.67
CA ASP A 462 -35.51 39.07 -36.13
C ASP A 462 -33.98 38.85 -36.36
N PRO A 463 -33.50 38.12 -37.39
CA PRO A 463 -32.10 37.70 -37.50
C PRO A 463 -31.29 38.43 -38.59
N SER A 464 -30.04 38.81 -38.32
CA SER A 464 -29.03 39.02 -39.38
C SER A 464 -27.58 39.12 -38.88
N SER A 465 -26.77 38.07 -39.09
CA SER A 465 -25.35 38.16 -39.51
C SER A 465 -24.66 36.78 -39.52
N TRP A 466 -24.76 36.06 -40.65
CA TRP A 466 -23.87 34.95 -40.99
C TRP A 466 -22.97 35.38 -42.15
N GLN A 467 -21.66 35.57 -41.95
CA GLN A 467 -20.60 35.53 -42.98
C GLN A 467 -19.18 35.74 -42.42
N GLY A 468 -18.22 34.90 -42.86
CA GLY A 468 -16.76 35.08 -42.67
C GLY A 468 -16.13 34.12 -41.64
N ALA A 469 -15.77 32.89 -42.03
CA ALA A 469 -14.44 32.48 -42.56
C ALA A 469 -13.32 32.52 -41.50
N ALA A 470 -12.75 31.41 -41.03
CA ALA A 470 -12.05 30.29 -41.69
C ALA A 470 -10.62 30.62 -42.18
N ALA A 471 -9.66 29.81 -41.68
CA ALA A 471 -8.25 29.66 -42.06
C ALA A 471 -7.24 30.80 -41.78
N ALA A 472 -6.21 30.49 -40.97
CA ALA A 472 -4.81 30.47 -41.41
C ALA A 472 -3.89 29.82 -40.35
N ALA A 473 -3.08 28.85 -40.78
CA ALA A 473 -1.94 28.33 -40.01
C ALA A 473 -0.62 28.85 -40.62
N THR A 474 0.48 28.66 -39.88
CA THR A 474 1.88 28.67 -40.36
C THR A 474 2.52 30.04 -40.65
N SER A 475 3.52 30.43 -39.85
CA SER A 475 4.92 30.67 -40.29
C SER A 475 5.72 31.53 -39.32
N ALA A 476 6.90 31.04 -38.88
CA ALA A 476 8.16 31.81 -38.90
C ALA A 476 9.36 30.95 -38.45
N ALA A 477 10.07 30.37 -39.42
CA ALA A 477 11.45 29.94 -39.24
C ALA A 477 12.27 30.46 -40.42
N LEU A 478 13.35 31.22 -40.14
CA LEU A 478 14.60 31.38 -40.91
C LEU A 478 15.26 32.74 -40.66
N THR A 479 16.45 32.72 -40.04
CA THR A 479 17.62 33.44 -40.58
C THR A 479 18.91 32.82 -40.05
N ALA A 480 19.73 32.26 -40.95
CA ALA A 480 21.12 31.89 -40.68
C ALA A 480 22.06 33.00 -41.20
N GLY A 481 23.13 33.32 -40.47
CA GLY A 481 23.93 34.53 -40.73
C GLY A 481 25.32 34.59 -40.08
N ALA A 482 26.14 33.57 -40.38
CA ALA A 482 27.59 33.43 -40.22
C ALA A 482 28.51 34.64 -39.82
N ILE A 483 29.51 34.31 -38.98
CA ILE A 483 30.88 34.89 -38.84
C ILE A 483 31.08 36.16 -37.97
N GLY A 484 31.94 36.04 -36.96
CA GLY A 484 32.60 37.17 -36.28
C GLY A 484 33.35 36.78 -35.00
N VAL A 485 34.63 36.42 -35.09
CA VAL A 485 35.53 36.27 -33.91
C VAL A 485 36.10 37.64 -33.56
N VAL A 486 35.99 38.08 -32.30
CA VAL A 486 36.77 39.18 -31.71
C VAL A 486 37.13 38.81 -30.27
N GLU A 487 38.39 39.05 -29.90
CA GLU A 487 38.97 38.81 -28.58
C GLU A 487 38.43 39.79 -27.52
N VAL A 488 38.42 39.38 -26.25
CA VAL A 488 38.24 40.28 -25.10
C VAL A 488 39.48 40.18 -24.22
N ASP A 489 40.14 41.31 -24.04
CA ASP A 489 41.40 41.47 -23.30
C ASP A 489 41.14 41.72 -21.81
N GLU A 490 42.06 41.31 -20.93
CA GLU A 490 41.94 41.47 -19.49
C GLU A 490 42.27 42.90 -19.04
N GLN A 491 41.44 43.52 -18.19
CA GLN A 491 41.92 44.51 -17.21
C GLN A 491 41.20 44.36 -15.86
N LEU A 492 42.02 44.27 -14.80
CA LEU A 492 41.67 44.18 -13.38
C LEU A 492 41.69 45.58 -12.70
N SER A 493 41.22 45.60 -11.45
CA SER A 493 41.16 46.71 -10.47
C SER A 493 40.03 47.73 -10.70
N GLU A 494 39.38 48.30 -9.68
CA GLU A 494 39.57 48.23 -8.21
C GLU A 494 38.23 48.58 -7.53
N MET A 495 37.89 47.98 -6.38
CA MET A 495 36.74 48.40 -5.54
C MET A 495 37.23 48.91 -4.18
N PRO A 496 36.63 49.98 -3.63
CA PRO A 496 37.13 50.62 -2.41
C PRO A 496 36.71 49.89 -1.13
N GLU A 497 37.60 49.91 -0.13
CA GLU A 497 37.34 49.47 1.24
C GLU A 497 36.28 50.35 1.92
N VAL A 498 35.45 49.73 2.76
CA VAL A 498 34.65 50.41 3.78
C VAL A 498 34.90 49.69 5.11
N GLU A 499 35.48 50.40 6.06
CA GLU A 499 35.82 49.89 7.39
C GLU A 499 34.55 49.57 8.21
N LEU A 500 34.51 48.40 8.83
CA LEU A 500 33.55 48.08 9.90
C LEU A 500 34.23 48.32 11.25
N PRO A 501 33.59 49.03 12.20
CA PRO A 501 34.20 49.36 13.48
C PRO A 501 34.29 48.14 14.40
N GLU A 502 35.46 47.98 15.05
CA GLU A 502 35.63 47.04 16.16
C GLU A 502 34.76 47.47 17.35
N GLY A 503 33.78 46.64 17.70
CA GLY A 503 32.99 46.77 18.92
C GLY A 503 33.10 45.48 19.73
N GLU A 504 33.53 45.58 20.99
CA GLU A 504 33.70 44.45 21.88
C GLU A 504 32.39 43.67 22.05
N LEU A 505 32.44 42.35 21.81
CA LEU A 505 31.36 41.45 22.19
C LEU A 505 31.36 41.32 23.72
N PRO A 506 30.23 41.54 24.41
CA PRO A 506 30.15 41.24 25.84
C PRO A 506 30.20 39.72 26.05
N GLU A 507 31.01 39.28 27.01
CA GLU A 507 30.94 37.91 27.53
C GLU A 507 29.55 37.69 28.15
N LEU A 508 28.72 36.89 27.49
CA LEU A 508 27.49 36.36 28.06
C LEU A 508 27.86 35.14 28.90
N GLU A 509 27.90 35.32 30.22
CA GLU A 509 27.95 34.21 31.17
C GLU A 509 26.74 33.30 30.91
N VAL A 510 27.01 32.04 30.57
CA VAL A 510 25.98 31.00 30.47
C VAL A 510 25.61 30.61 31.90
N PRO A 511 24.36 30.79 32.36
CA PRO A 511 23.97 30.29 33.67
C PRO A 511 23.96 28.76 33.64
N GLU A 512 24.68 28.15 34.59
CA GLU A 512 24.53 26.71 34.85
C GLU A 512 23.10 26.44 35.30
N LEU A 513 22.37 25.70 34.45
CA LEU A 513 21.04 25.19 34.77
C LEU A 513 21.20 23.91 35.58
N GLU A 514 21.06 24.03 36.91
CA GLU A 514 20.90 22.86 37.78
C GLU A 514 19.67 22.06 37.34
N VAL A 515 19.90 20.83 36.89
CA VAL A 515 18.84 19.88 36.55
C VAL A 515 18.30 19.32 37.88
N PRO A 516 17.01 19.46 38.20
CA PRO A 516 16.46 18.84 39.40
C PRO A 516 16.43 17.32 39.22
N GLU A 517 17.06 16.59 40.15
CA GLU A 517 16.94 15.13 40.21
C GLU A 517 15.48 14.74 40.48
N LEU A 518 14.94 13.91 39.59
CA LEU A 518 13.59 13.36 39.69
C LEU A 518 13.69 12.02 40.44
N GLU A 519 13.34 12.01 41.72
CA GLU A 519 13.25 10.77 42.51
C GLU A 519 12.18 9.84 41.91
N VAL A 520 12.60 8.65 41.49
CA VAL A 520 11.70 7.58 41.05
C VAL A 520 11.31 6.76 42.29
N PRO A 521 10.01 6.57 42.58
CA PRO A 521 9.61 5.75 43.73
C PRO A 521 9.94 4.27 43.47
N GLU A 522 10.71 3.65 44.37
CA GLU A 522 11.00 2.22 44.34
C GLU A 522 9.72 1.40 44.61
N ALA A 523 9.45 0.41 43.77
CA ALA A 523 8.40 -0.58 44.01
C ALA A 523 8.95 -1.75 44.85
N GLU A 524 8.24 -2.12 45.92
CA GLU A 524 8.66 -3.20 46.83
C GLU A 524 8.77 -4.56 46.11
N VAL A 525 9.97 -5.15 46.13
CA VAL A 525 10.20 -6.54 45.71
C VAL A 525 10.05 -7.46 46.92
N LEU A 526 8.91 -8.14 47.04
CA LEU A 526 8.72 -9.18 48.05
C LEU A 526 9.49 -10.45 47.69
N GLN A 527 10.41 -10.83 48.57
CA GLN A 527 11.21 -12.05 48.48
C GLN A 527 10.39 -13.29 48.83
N LEU A 528 10.64 -14.40 48.13
CA LEU A 528 10.39 -15.75 48.64
C LEU A 528 11.66 -16.58 48.47
N GLU A 529 12.11 -17.18 49.57
CA GLU A 529 13.40 -17.84 49.69
C GLU A 529 13.44 -19.22 49.01
N ALA A 530 14.62 -19.58 48.51
CA ALA A 530 14.91 -20.92 47.97
C ALA A 530 15.82 -21.71 48.93
N SER A 531 15.37 -22.89 49.34
CA SER A 531 16.16 -23.99 49.92
C SER A 531 15.26 -25.26 49.88
N GLU A 532 15.72 -26.51 49.73
CA GLU A 532 17.09 -27.05 49.69
C GLU A 532 17.08 -28.50 49.11
N LEU A 533 18.28 -29.04 48.84
CA LEU A 533 18.69 -30.48 48.79
C LEU A 533 18.72 -31.25 47.45
N GLU A 534 19.76 -32.09 47.36
CA GLU A 534 20.26 -32.78 46.16
C GLU A 534 20.03 -34.32 46.16
N ALA A 535 20.12 -34.88 44.94
CA ALA A 535 20.80 -36.14 44.55
C ALA A 535 20.52 -37.51 45.23
N SER A 536 20.17 -38.51 44.40
CA SER A 536 20.84 -39.84 44.38
C SER A 536 20.44 -40.74 43.19
N GLU A 537 21.44 -41.36 42.55
CA GLU A 537 21.45 -42.65 41.79
C GLU A 537 20.56 -42.79 40.51
N PHE A 538 21.01 -42.98 39.26
CA PHE A 538 21.99 -43.85 38.53
C PHE A 538 21.44 -45.23 38.03
N VAL A 539 21.90 -45.63 36.81
CA VAL A 539 21.66 -46.89 36.03
C VAL A 539 20.20 -47.18 35.59
N SER A 540 19.89 -47.85 34.46
CA SER A 540 20.69 -48.62 33.49
C SER A 540 20.01 -48.82 32.11
N GLU A 541 20.83 -48.90 31.05
CA GLU A 541 20.72 -49.79 29.87
C GLU A 541 19.47 -49.75 28.94
N ALA A 542 19.66 -50.30 27.73
CA ALA A 542 18.73 -50.25 26.59
C ALA A 542 18.06 -51.61 26.34
N GLU A 543 16.94 -51.63 25.61
CA GLU A 543 16.66 -52.54 24.48
C GLU A 543 15.32 -52.19 23.78
N GLU A 544 15.06 -52.88 22.67
CA GLU A 544 14.07 -52.59 21.61
C GLU A 544 12.63 -53.02 21.93
N ASP A 545 11.61 -52.39 21.32
CA ASP A 545 10.56 -53.11 20.57
C ASP A 545 9.78 -52.17 19.61
N ASP A 546 9.25 -52.73 18.51
CA ASP A 546 8.35 -52.07 17.54
C ASP A 546 6.89 -52.11 18.03
N THR A 547 6.03 -51.17 17.59
CA THR A 547 4.80 -51.43 16.78
C THR A 547 3.80 -50.26 16.68
N GLU A 548 3.08 -50.26 15.55
CA GLU A 548 1.71 -49.73 15.32
C GLU A 548 1.42 -48.20 15.27
N LEU A 549 1.39 -47.71 14.02
CA LEU A 549 0.53 -46.62 13.55
C LEU A 549 -0.94 -47.08 13.47
N ASP A 550 -1.89 -46.18 13.76
CA ASP A 550 -3.34 -46.35 13.49
C ASP A 550 -3.98 -44.94 13.29
N PRO A 551 -5.18 -44.78 12.69
CA PRO A 551 -5.35 -44.87 11.23
C PRO A 551 -6.04 -43.63 10.62
N LEU A 552 -6.13 -43.60 9.28
CA LEU A 552 -6.97 -42.64 8.55
C LEU A 552 -8.48 -42.97 8.71
N PRO A 553 -9.38 -41.96 8.69
CA PRO A 553 -10.80 -42.15 8.91
C PRO A 553 -11.49 -42.92 7.76
N HIS A 554 -12.53 -43.68 8.11
CA HIS A 554 -13.24 -44.58 7.21
C HIS A 554 -14.48 -43.92 6.57
N GLU A 555 -14.81 -44.33 5.35
CA GLU A 555 -15.96 -43.84 4.60
C GLU A 555 -17.30 -44.31 5.20
N ASP A 556 -18.05 -43.44 5.88
CA ASP A 556 -19.52 -43.56 6.03
C ASP A 556 -20.25 -42.27 6.52
N GLU A 557 -19.68 -41.07 6.34
CA GLU A 557 -20.33 -39.77 6.69
C GLU A 557 -20.54 -38.82 5.49
N VAL A 558 -20.87 -39.33 4.30
CA VAL A 558 -21.41 -38.49 3.20
C VAL A 558 -22.59 -39.16 2.49
N LYS A 559 -23.79 -39.03 3.08
CA LYS A 559 -25.05 -39.20 2.36
C LYS A 559 -26.11 -38.24 2.90
N LEU A 560 -26.38 -37.18 2.12
CA LEU A 560 -27.70 -36.64 1.80
C LEU A 560 -27.55 -35.33 1.02
N VAL A 561 -27.82 -35.36 -0.28
CA VAL A 561 -28.82 -34.56 -1.02
C VAL A 561 -28.66 -34.89 -2.51
N GLU A 562 -29.71 -35.39 -3.13
CA GLU A 562 -29.78 -35.63 -4.57
C GLU A 562 -30.25 -34.37 -5.30
N VAL A 563 -29.66 -34.03 -6.45
CA VAL A 563 -30.25 -33.12 -7.43
C VAL A 563 -29.92 -33.61 -8.85
N ALA A 564 -30.79 -33.27 -9.81
CA ALA A 564 -31.05 -34.08 -11.01
C ALA A 564 -30.04 -33.95 -12.17
N ASP A 565 -30.12 -34.93 -13.07
CA ASP A 565 -29.27 -35.11 -14.26
C ASP A 565 -29.33 -33.95 -15.26
N VAL A 566 -28.16 -33.56 -15.79
CA VAL A 566 -28.01 -32.89 -17.09
C VAL A 566 -26.87 -33.56 -17.85
N GLU A 567 -27.17 -34.18 -18.98
CA GLU A 567 -26.15 -34.71 -19.90
C GLU A 567 -25.43 -33.58 -20.63
N LEU A 568 -24.09 -33.59 -20.63
CA LEU A 568 -23.27 -32.94 -21.65
C LEU A 568 -22.25 -33.96 -22.16
N ALA A 569 -22.24 -34.14 -23.49
CA ALA A 569 -21.37 -35.10 -24.16
C ALA A 569 -19.95 -34.54 -24.35
N ASP A 570 -18.95 -35.38 -24.09
CA ASP A 570 -17.55 -35.15 -24.46
C ASP A 570 -17.23 -35.90 -25.77
N ASP A 571 -16.47 -35.26 -26.65
CA ASP A 571 -16.30 -35.68 -28.04
C ASP A 571 -14.81 -35.67 -28.43
N SER A 572 -14.24 -36.86 -28.69
CA SER A 572 -12.85 -37.15 -29.18
C SER A 572 -11.77 -37.47 -28.11
N PRO A 573 -10.68 -38.18 -28.47
CA PRO A 573 -10.73 -39.63 -28.63
C PRO A 573 -9.68 -40.40 -27.79
N GLN A 574 -10.02 -41.66 -27.47
CA GLN A 574 -9.26 -42.57 -26.59
C GLN A 574 -7.80 -42.82 -27.01
N ALA A 575 -6.90 -42.85 -26.02
CA ALA A 575 -5.61 -43.53 -26.07
C ALA A 575 -5.54 -44.59 -24.95
N SER A 576 -5.19 -45.83 -25.29
CA SER A 576 -5.21 -46.97 -24.36
C SER A 576 -4.05 -46.94 -23.34
N PRO A 577 -4.25 -47.43 -22.10
CA PRO A 577 -3.18 -47.57 -21.11
C PRO A 577 -2.19 -48.69 -21.48
N PRO A 578 -0.90 -48.59 -21.11
CA PRO A 578 0.09 -49.64 -21.32
C PRO A 578 -0.07 -50.80 -20.33
N ASP A 579 0.43 -51.97 -20.76
CA ASP A 579 0.23 -53.29 -20.15
C ASP A 579 1.09 -53.54 -18.90
N ALA A 580 0.61 -54.37 -17.97
CA ALA A 580 1.15 -54.51 -16.61
C ALA A 580 2.20 -55.63 -16.42
N ASP A 581 2.87 -56.06 -17.49
CA ASP A 581 3.68 -57.31 -17.54
C ASP A 581 5.20 -57.08 -17.76
N THR A 582 5.75 -55.93 -17.35
CA THR A 582 7.19 -55.63 -17.43
C THR A 582 7.84 -55.11 -16.14
N ILE A 583 7.31 -55.51 -14.97
CA ILE A 583 7.93 -55.24 -13.65
C ILE A 583 8.00 -56.53 -12.81
N ASP A 584 8.88 -57.46 -13.19
CA ASP A 584 9.66 -58.26 -12.23
C ASP A 584 10.84 -58.97 -12.95
N MET A 585 11.76 -59.56 -12.18
CA MET A 585 12.99 -60.25 -12.60
C MET A 585 14.19 -59.37 -13.02
N GLU A 586 14.93 -58.87 -12.02
CA GLU A 586 16.17 -59.56 -11.58
C GLU A 586 16.68 -58.94 -10.26
N ALA A 587 16.62 -59.73 -9.18
CA ALA A 587 17.14 -59.37 -7.87
C ALA A 587 18.09 -60.47 -7.34
N ASP A 588 19.32 -60.07 -7.03
CA ASP A 588 20.26 -60.74 -6.09
C ASP A 588 21.27 -59.65 -5.67
N ARG A 589 21.30 -59.12 -4.44
CA ARG A 589 21.61 -59.68 -3.11
C ARG A 589 23.11 -59.90 -2.80
N GLU A 590 23.72 -58.81 -2.28
CA GLU A 590 24.62 -58.78 -1.09
C GLU A 590 26.06 -59.39 -1.13
N PRO A 591 26.98 -59.03 -0.18
CA PRO A 591 27.25 -57.71 0.43
C PRO A 591 28.75 -57.40 0.73
N LEU A 592 29.01 -56.19 1.28
CA LEU A 592 30.11 -55.80 2.21
C LEU A 592 31.61 -55.81 1.77
N HIS A 593 32.27 -54.65 1.95
CA HIS A 593 33.42 -54.52 2.87
C HIS A 593 33.62 -53.06 3.34
N VAL A 594 33.82 -52.85 4.64
CA VAL A 594 34.17 -51.55 5.25
C VAL A 594 35.64 -51.61 5.71
N GLY A 595 36.41 -50.52 5.65
CA GLY A 595 37.84 -50.59 5.99
C GLY A 595 38.61 -49.26 5.96
N ASP A 596 38.29 -48.39 6.91
CA ASP A 596 39.22 -47.66 7.81
C ASP A 596 40.48 -46.89 7.34
N LEU A 597 40.74 -45.82 8.12
CA LEU A 597 42.03 -45.16 8.44
C LEU A 597 42.62 -44.06 7.51
N LEU A 598 42.56 -42.83 8.06
CA LEU A 598 43.65 -41.86 8.29
C LEU A 598 44.88 -41.88 7.35
N GLY A 599 45.18 -40.72 6.72
CA GLY A 599 46.46 -40.44 6.07
C GLY A 599 46.60 -38.96 5.67
N GLU A 600 47.74 -38.35 5.98
CA GLU A 600 48.03 -36.92 5.83
C GLU A 600 48.58 -36.55 4.42
N GLU A 601 48.67 -35.23 4.21
CA GLU A 601 49.51 -34.44 3.27
C GLU A 601 50.44 -35.16 2.25
N GLU A 602 50.44 -34.70 0.99
CA GLU A 602 51.51 -33.85 0.43
C GLU A 602 51.31 -33.52 -1.07
N THR A 603 51.51 -32.23 -1.41
CA THR A 603 52.02 -31.60 -2.67
C THR A 603 51.70 -32.16 -4.08
N PRO A 604 51.64 -31.27 -5.09
CA PRO A 604 52.83 -31.18 -5.96
C PRO A 604 53.22 -29.74 -6.38
N GLU A 605 54.53 -29.48 -6.41
CA GLU A 605 55.15 -28.35 -7.12
C GLU A 605 55.85 -28.80 -8.42
N LEU A 606 56.16 -27.82 -9.28
CA LEU A 606 57.11 -27.86 -10.42
C LEU A 606 56.60 -28.59 -11.71
N GLU A 607 56.74 -28.05 -12.94
CA GLU A 607 57.44 -26.82 -13.35
C GLU A 607 57.11 -26.29 -14.77
N ASN A 608 57.25 -24.95 -14.91
CA ASN A 608 57.79 -24.18 -16.05
C ASN A 608 57.22 -24.26 -17.49
N ARG A 609 56.79 -23.08 -17.99
CA ARG A 609 57.53 -22.20 -18.95
C ARG A 609 56.77 -20.86 -19.08
N VAL A 610 57.23 -19.68 -18.62
CA VAL A 610 58.49 -18.90 -18.81
C VAL A 610 58.43 -17.92 -20.01
N LEU A 611 58.85 -16.68 -19.74
CA LEU A 611 58.97 -15.44 -20.57
C LEU A 611 57.73 -14.51 -20.64
N GLU A 612 57.81 -13.19 -20.42
CA GLU A 612 58.93 -12.32 -20.00
C GLU A 612 58.44 -10.90 -19.56
N ASN A 613 59.13 -10.30 -18.56
CA ASN A 613 59.47 -8.87 -18.41
C ASN A 613 58.36 -7.78 -18.29
N ALA A 614 58.50 -6.73 -17.47
CA ALA A 614 59.51 -6.40 -16.45
C ALA A 614 59.11 -5.17 -15.59
N GLU A 615 59.69 -5.08 -14.37
CA GLU A 615 60.22 -3.84 -13.72
C GLU A 615 59.23 -2.71 -13.29
N LEU A 616 59.39 -1.99 -12.15
CA LEU A 616 60.48 -1.79 -11.16
C LEU A 616 59.94 -1.31 -9.78
N GLU A 617 60.57 -1.74 -8.68
CA GLU A 617 60.99 -0.99 -7.45
C GLU A 617 60.06 0.03 -6.70
N THR A 618 60.11 0.25 -5.36
CA THR A 618 61.05 -0.14 -4.28
C THR A 618 60.48 0.05 -2.84
N LYS A 619 60.97 -0.76 -1.87
CA LYS A 619 61.32 -0.47 -0.44
C LYS A 619 60.28 0.11 0.55
N GLU A 620 59.93 -0.63 1.63
CA GLU A 620 60.63 -0.80 2.94
C GLU A 620 60.50 0.37 3.93
N LEU A 621 59.86 0.13 5.10
CA LEU A 621 60.45 0.32 6.45
C LEU A 621 59.54 -0.28 7.55
N GLN A 622 60.10 -0.55 8.74
CA GLN A 622 59.53 -1.37 9.82
C GLN A 622 59.33 -0.57 11.14
N THR A 623 58.43 -1.08 12.03
CA THR A 623 58.52 -1.05 13.52
C THR A 623 58.49 0.31 14.27
N SER A 624 58.15 0.45 15.57
CA SER A 624 57.86 -0.48 16.69
C SER A 624 57.03 0.19 17.83
N GLU A 625 56.47 -0.66 18.74
CA GLU A 625 56.26 -0.48 20.21
C GLU A 625 55.39 0.69 20.76
N LEU A 626 54.37 0.50 21.61
CA LEU A 626 54.24 -0.12 22.96
C LEU A 626 54.85 0.68 24.12
N GLU A 627 53.99 1.20 25.02
CA GLU A 627 54.18 1.09 26.48
C GLU A 627 52.89 1.44 27.28
N THR A 628 52.79 0.90 28.49
CA THR A 628 51.69 1.03 29.48
C THR A 628 52.31 1.38 30.85
N ILE A 629 51.54 1.90 31.83
CA ILE A 629 51.59 1.57 33.30
C ILE A 629 51.00 2.69 34.23
N GLU A 630 49.97 2.29 34.99
CA GLU A 630 49.62 2.48 36.43
C GLU A 630 49.88 3.78 37.26
N ILE A 631 48.77 4.39 37.73
CA ILE A 631 48.25 4.54 39.13
C ILE A 631 49.19 4.52 40.36
N GLU A 632 49.01 5.49 41.30
CA GLU A 632 49.10 5.33 42.79
C GLU A 632 48.31 6.47 43.52
N ALA A 633 47.43 6.20 44.50
CA ALA A 633 47.59 6.36 45.99
C ALA A 633 47.28 7.80 46.57
N THR A 634 46.75 8.08 47.78
CA THR A 634 46.25 7.29 48.96
C THR A 634 45.56 8.17 50.07
N ASP A 635 44.43 7.71 50.67
CA ASP A 635 44.11 7.67 52.15
C ASP A 635 43.87 8.99 52.98
N PRO A 636 43.44 9.01 54.28
CA PRO A 636 42.53 8.17 55.14
C PRO A 636 41.48 8.97 56.03
N ASP A 637 40.82 8.25 56.97
CA ASP A 637 40.20 8.67 58.29
C ASP A 637 38.81 9.36 58.37
N LEU A 638 38.01 9.29 59.47
CA LEU A 638 37.56 8.21 60.41
C LEU A 638 36.57 8.80 61.48
N MET A 639 35.53 8.04 61.91
CA MET A 639 34.72 8.20 63.18
C MET A 639 33.86 9.47 63.41
N GLU A 640 32.79 9.53 64.23
CA GLU A 640 31.77 8.58 64.76
C GLU A 640 30.62 9.40 65.45
N PHE A 641 29.41 8.82 65.59
CA PHE A 641 28.29 9.12 66.53
C PHE A 641 27.84 10.57 66.90
N GLU A 642 26.52 10.84 66.81
CA GLU A 642 25.61 10.86 67.99
C GLU A 642 24.10 10.93 67.60
N THR A 643 23.21 10.62 68.55
CA THR A 643 21.75 10.44 68.35
C THR A 643 20.90 11.29 69.30
N THR A 644 19.67 11.64 68.91
CA THR A 644 18.46 11.99 69.72
C THR A 644 17.38 12.49 68.74
N GLY A 645 16.06 12.37 68.92
CA GLY A 645 15.21 11.70 69.92
C GLY A 645 13.73 12.15 69.76
N HIS A 646 12.78 11.28 70.11
CA HIS A 646 11.33 11.46 70.36
C HIS A 646 10.78 12.91 70.64
N GLU A 647 9.51 13.31 70.41
CA GLU A 647 8.21 12.59 70.50
C GLU A 647 7.02 13.45 69.97
N SER A 648 6.01 12.81 69.33
CA SER A 648 4.53 12.98 69.50
C SER A 648 3.71 14.31 69.34
N ILE A 649 2.40 14.07 69.06
CA ILE A 649 1.15 14.85 69.33
C ILE A 649 0.45 15.51 68.11
N GLU A 650 -0.82 15.11 67.90
CA GLU A 650 -1.83 15.62 66.94
C GLU A 650 -2.58 16.90 67.46
N PRO A 651 -3.79 17.25 66.97
CA PRO A 651 -4.08 18.11 65.82
C PRO A 651 -4.76 19.42 66.25
N LEU A 652 -5.18 20.31 65.32
CA LEU A 652 -6.17 21.36 65.64
C LEU A 652 -6.95 21.90 64.42
N GLU A 653 -8.17 22.36 64.73
CA GLU A 653 -9.37 22.50 63.89
C GLU A 653 -9.45 23.81 63.05
N MET A 654 -10.59 23.97 62.36
CA MET A 654 -10.89 24.94 61.28
C MET A 654 -11.42 26.33 61.74
N GLU A 655 -11.68 27.19 60.73
CA GLU A 655 -12.68 28.29 60.65
C GLU A 655 -12.30 29.72 61.11
N PRO A 656 -12.98 30.79 60.63
CA PRO A 656 -13.46 31.05 59.25
C PRO A 656 -13.39 32.54 58.77
N GLY A 657 -13.71 32.81 57.49
CA GLY A 657 -14.64 33.92 57.14
C GLY A 657 -14.19 35.12 56.25
N GLN A 658 -15.10 35.48 55.32
CA GLN A 658 -15.34 36.77 54.61
C GLN A 658 -14.43 37.12 53.39
N GLU A 659 -14.92 37.08 52.13
CA GLU A 659 -15.87 38.01 51.41
C GLU A 659 -15.16 39.29 50.91
N GLU A 660 -15.37 39.84 49.69
CA GLU A 660 -16.27 39.53 48.55
C GLU A 660 -15.73 40.25 47.27
N GLY A 661 -16.17 39.88 46.05
CA GLY A 661 -15.82 40.62 44.82
C GLY A 661 -16.20 39.95 43.49
N GLU A 662 -17.38 40.27 42.97
CA GLU A 662 -18.05 39.67 41.80
C GLU A 662 -17.29 39.75 40.45
N LEU A 663 -17.45 38.70 39.62
CA LEU A 663 -17.86 38.84 38.21
C LEU A 663 -18.42 37.49 37.70
N ALA A 664 -19.55 37.53 36.99
CA ALA A 664 -20.34 36.34 36.66
C ALA A 664 -19.79 35.56 35.46
N SER A 665 -19.85 34.23 35.54
CA SER A 665 -19.73 33.30 34.41
C SER A 665 -21.13 32.83 33.98
N GLU A 666 -21.45 32.97 32.69
CA GLU A 666 -22.60 32.29 32.10
C GLU A 666 -22.26 30.80 31.98
N GLU A 667 -22.90 29.96 32.80
CA GLU A 667 -22.79 28.51 32.71
C GLU A 667 -23.45 28.01 31.42
N THR A 668 -22.74 27.16 30.67
CA THR A 668 -23.31 26.49 29.49
C THR A 668 -23.92 25.17 29.94
N GLU A 669 -25.26 25.12 29.99
CA GLU A 669 -26.02 23.98 30.49
C GLU A 669 -25.93 22.78 29.51
N ILE A 670 -25.60 21.58 30.01
CA ILE A 670 -25.50 20.36 29.19
C ILE A 670 -26.86 19.65 29.20
N GLU A 671 -27.58 19.67 28.07
CA GLU A 671 -28.80 18.85 27.90
C GLU A 671 -28.45 17.37 27.59
N MET A 672 -28.97 16.45 28.40
CA MET A 672 -28.89 15.00 28.14
C MET A 672 -30.07 14.53 27.30
N PHE A 673 -29.78 13.91 26.14
CA PHE A 673 -30.79 13.55 25.13
C PHE A 673 -31.66 12.31 25.44
N ARG A 674 -31.53 11.74 26.63
CA ARG A 674 -32.46 10.78 27.24
C ARG A 674 -32.64 11.18 28.70
N GLY A 675 -33.88 11.11 29.21
CA GLY A 675 -34.31 11.76 30.47
C GLY A 675 -33.82 11.11 31.76
N GLU A 676 -32.52 10.83 31.86
CA GLU A 676 -31.85 10.27 33.04
C GLU A 676 -31.06 11.37 33.75
N THR A 677 -31.14 11.43 35.08
CA THR A 677 -30.68 12.60 35.87
C THR A 677 -29.33 12.40 36.58
N SER A 678 -28.70 11.23 36.44
CA SER A 678 -27.42 10.89 37.09
C SER A 678 -26.88 9.55 36.58
N PHE A 679 -25.56 9.43 36.42
CA PHE A 679 -24.86 8.17 36.17
C PHE A 679 -23.95 7.83 37.38
N GLU A 680 -24.31 6.78 38.12
CA GLU A 680 -23.42 6.11 39.08
C GLU A 680 -23.19 4.67 38.59
N PRO A 681 -21.95 4.25 38.27
CA PRO A 681 -21.68 2.87 37.87
C PRO A 681 -21.76 1.95 39.08
N ASP A 682 -22.48 0.82 38.96
CA ASP A 682 -22.50 -0.17 40.06
C ASP A 682 -21.16 -0.92 40.19
N GLU A 683 -20.86 -1.36 41.41
CA GLU A 683 -19.59 -2.05 41.70
C GLU A 683 -19.51 -3.47 41.10
N ASP A 684 -20.60 -4.03 40.56
CA ASP A 684 -20.61 -5.39 40.01
C ASP A 684 -20.35 -5.44 38.49
N SER A 685 -20.59 -4.33 37.79
CA SER A 685 -20.31 -4.12 36.36
C SER A 685 -18.82 -4.08 36.00
N LEU A 686 -17.91 -4.04 36.99
CA LEU A 686 -16.46 -3.87 36.81
C LEU A 686 -15.61 -5.12 37.16
N LYS A 687 -16.22 -6.28 37.38
CA LYS A 687 -15.51 -7.49 37.84
C LYS A 687 -15.29 -8.51 36.71
N LEU A 688 -14.25 -8.30 35.91
CA LEU A 688 -13.66 -9.33 35.05
C LEU A 688 -13.23 -10.54 35.89
N ARG A 689 -13.47 -11.77 35.40
CA ARG A 689 -12.97 -13.00 36.05
C ARG A 689 -12.21 -13.87 35.05
N PRO A 690 -11.13 -14.56 35.46
CA PRO A 690 -10.43 -15.47 34.58
C PRO A 690 -11.25 -16.75 34.35
N ASP A 691 -11.27 -17.21 33.10
CA ASP A 691 -11.82 -18.52 32.74
C ASP A 691 -11.02 -19.64 33.44
N PRO A 692 -11.68 -20.59 34.12
CA PRO A 692 -10.99 -21.61 34.92
C PRO A 692 -10.32 -22.73 34.11
N LEU A 693 -10.48 -22.75 32.78
CA LEU A 693 -9.80 -23.68 31.85
C LEU A 693 -8.70 -23.00 31.03
N THR A 694 -8.87 -21.72 30.64
CA THR A 694 -7.90 -21.02 29.77
C THR A 694 -7.12 -19.89 30.46
N GLY A 695 -7.61 -19.36 31.59
CA GLY A 695 -7.01 -18.24 32.31
C GLY A 695 -7.30 -16.85 31.74
N GLU A 696 -8.04 -16.74 30.63
CA GLU A 696 -8.38 -15.44 30.01
C GLU A 696 -9.45 -14.68 30.82
N LEU A 697 -9.26 -13.37 31.02
CA LEU A 697 -10.22 -12.51 31.68
C LEU A 697 -11.43 -12.22 30.78
N ARG A 698 -12.64 -12.53 31.24
CA ARG A 698 -13.90 -12.24 30.51
C ARG A 698 -14.91 -11.51 31.39
N LEU A 699 -15.79 -10.74 30.75
CA LEU A 699 -16.97 -10.14 31.38
C LEU A 699 -18.03 -11.23 31.65
N PRO A 700 -18.78 -11.16 32.76
CA PRO A 700 -19.81 -12.13 33.06
C PRO A 700 -20.99 -11.99 32.07
N MET A 701 -21.35 -13.08 31.41
CA MET A 701 -22.60 -13.18 30.65
C MET A 701 -23.80 -13.14 31.61
N PRO A 702 -24.89 -12.40 31.29
CA PRO A 702 -26.12 -12.46 32.08
C PRO A 702 -26.69 -13.88 32.11
N ALA A 703 -27.18 -14.31 33.27
CA ALA A 703 -27.89 -15.59 33.37
C ALA A 703 -29.22 -15.53 32.61
N GLU A 704 -29.61 -16.61 31.96
CA GLU A 704 -30.90 -16.73 31.26
C GLU A 704 -32.07 -16.51 32.23
N SER A 705 -32.66 -15.31 32.18
CA SER A 705 -33.96 -15.02 32.79
C SER A 705 -35.02 -14.94 31.71
N ASN A 706 -35.84 -15.99 31.60
CA ASN A 706 -37.12 -15.92 30.89
C ASN A 706 -38.02 -14.88 31.58
N ASP A 707 -38.09 -13.66 31.04
CA ASP A 707 -39.24 -12.73 31.07
C ASP A 707 -38.79 -11.32 30.61
N VAL A 708 -38.96 -10.99 29.33
CA VAL A 708 -38.93 -9.61 28.81
C VAL A 708 -40.06 -9.44 27.76
N PRO A 709 -40.92 -8.39 27.84
CA PRO A 709 -41.99 -8.16 26.87
C PRO A 709 -41.50 -7.54 25.55
N ASP A 710 -42.34 -7.63 24.50
CA ASP A 710 -42.09 -7.08 23.17
C ASP A 710 -41.60 -5.62 23.16
N LEU A 711 -40.35 -5.42 22.71
CA LEU A 711 -39.76 -4.10 22.45
C LEU A 711 -39.71 -3.76 20.95
N LEU A 712 -40.34 -4.58 20.10
CA LEU A 712 -40.24 -4.48 18.62
C LEU A 712 -41.37 -3.67 17.98
N ASP A 713 -42.55 -3.58 18.62
CA ASP A 713 -43.68 -2.78 18.11
C ASP A 713 -43.47 -1.27 18.26
N GLU A 714 -42.60 -0.81 19.18
CA GLU A 714 -42.39 0.63 19.46
C GLU A 714 -41.43 1.30 18.46
N LEU A 715 -40.74 0.53 17.60
CA LEU A 715 -39.78 1.03 16.61
C LEU A 715 -40.29 1.05 15.17
N GLY A 716 -41.48 0.51 14.88
CA GLY A 716 -42.20 0.73 13.61
C GLY A 716 -41.54 0.17 12.34
N LEU A 717 -40.56 -0.74 12.47
CA LEU A 717 -39.84 -1.36 11.35
C LEU A 717 -40.41 -2.75 11.01
N GLY A 718 -41.53 -2.77 10.30
CA GLY A 718 -42.13 -4.00 9.80
C GLY A 718 -41.36 -4.58 8.60
N PHE A 719 -40.63 -5.67 8.82
CA PHE A 719 -40.14 -6.53 7.73
C PHE A 719 -41.12 -7.68 7.49
N PHE A 720 -41.56 -7.84 6.24
CA PHE A 720 -42.28 -9.03 5.80
C PHE A 720 -41.31 -10.21 5.71
N VAL A 721 -41.69 -11.32 6.32
CA VAL A 721 -41.12 -12.65 6.08
C VAL A 721 -42.28 -13.57 5.73
N ASP A 722 -42.35 -14.01 4.48
CA ASP A 722 -43.24 -15.11 4.08
C ASP A 722 -42.59 -16.43 4.52
N GLU A 723 -43.24 -17.16 5.44
CA GLU A 723 -42.93 -18.56 5.72
C GLU A 723 -43.91 -19.50 4.98
N PRO A 724 -43.49 -20.73 4.64
CA PRO A 724 -44.26 -21.62 3.79
C PRO A 724 -45.30 -22.44 4.57
N ASP A 725 -46.57 -22.30 4.21
CA ASP A 725 -47.66 -23.17 4.70
C ASP A 725 -47.51 -24.61 4.21
N ALA A 726 -47.64 -25.57 5.13
CA ALA A 726 -47.78 -26.98 4.82
C ALA A 726 -48.80 -27.67 5.73
N LEU A 727 -49.65 -28.48 5.10
CA LEU A 727 -50.55 -29.51 5.66
C LEU A 727 -51.86 -29.03 6.30
N ASP A 728 -52.99 -29.38 5.65
CA ASP A 728 -53.97 -30.26 6.29
C ASP A 728 -54.65 -31.19 5.25
N GLU A 729 -55.04 -32.39 5.67
CA GLU A 729 -55.72 -33.39 4.83
C GLU A 729 -57.24 -33.37 5.07
N SER A 730 -58.08 -33.43 4.02
CA SER A 730 -59.20 -34.40 3.92
C SER A 730 -60.13 -34.17 2.71
N ASP A 731 -60.16 -35.18 1.83
CA ASP A 731 -61.29 -35.83 1.17
C ASP A 731 -62.52 -35.10 0.52
N GLU A 732 -62.89 -35.70 -0.63
CA GLU A 732 -64.22 -35.85 -1.26
C GLU A 732 -65.03 -34.61 -1.71
N SER A 733 -65.11 -34.39 -3.03
CA SER A 733 -66.24 -34.93 -3.82
C SER A 733 -66.18 -34.65 -5.33
N ASP A 734 -66.47 -35.70 -6.11
CA ASP A 734 -67.07 -35.77 -7.45
C ASP A 734 -67.18 -34.51 -8.35
N GLU A 735 -66.60 -34.59 -9.56
CA GLU A 735 -67.42 -34.91 -10.76
C GLU A 735 -66.53 -35.40 -11.93
N ALA A 736 -67.09 -36.24 -12.79
CA ALA A 736 -66.41 -36.85 -13.93
C ALA A 736 -67.05 -36.42 -15.26
N ASP A 737 -66.26 -36.33 -16.34
CA ASP A 737 -66.63 -36.98 -17.60
C ASP A 737 -65.41 -37.24 -18.51
N ALA A 738 -65.60 -38.13 -19.48
CA ALA A 738 -64.54 -38.76 -20.27
C ALA A 738 -64.29 -38.12 -21.65
N SER A 739 -63.11 -38.36 -22.24
CA SER A 739 -63.01 -39.00 -23.58
C SER A 739 -61.56 -39.32 -23.98
N ASP A 740 -61.28 -40.61 -24.17
CA ASP A 740 -60.27 -41.09 -25.13
C ASP A 740 -60.72 -40.75 -26.56
N GLU A 741 -59.79 -40.53 -27.49
CA GLU A 741 -59.73 -41.38 -28.70
C GLU A 741 -58.36 -41.37 -29.40
N PHE A 742 -57.93 -42.56 -29.83
CA PHE A 742 -56.67 -42.82 -30.54
C PHE A 742 -56.73 -42.41 -32.01
N GLY A 743 -55.60 -41.95 -32.56
CA GLY A 743 -55.33 -41.88 -34.00
C GLY A 743 -54.31 -42.95 -34.42
N ASP A 744 -54.74 -43.93 -35.22
CA ASP A 744 -53.96 -45.12 -35.59
C ASP A 744 -52.85 -44.86 -36.65
N SER A 745 -51.92 -45.82 -36.69
CA SER A 745 -50.72 -46.02 -37.47
C SER A 745 -50.81 -45.90 -39.01
N GLY A 746 -49.64 -45.78 -39.66
CA GLY A 746 -49.52 -45.90 -41.13
C GLY A 746 -48.11 -45.66 -41.69
N GLU A 747 -47.27 -46.70 -41.71
CA GLU A 747 -45.89 -46.71 -42.24
C GLU A 747 -45.75 -46.21 -43.71
N LYS A 748 -44.70 -45.44 -44.01
CA LYS A 748 -43.58 -45.86 -44.89
C LYS A 748 -42.45 -44.86 -45.06
#